data_AF-A0A2R4VTV3-F1
#
_entry.id   AF-A0A2R4VTV3-F1
#
_cell.length_a   1.000
_cell.length_b   1.000
_cell.length_c   1.000
_cell.angle_alpha   90.00
_cell.angle_beta   90.00
_cell.angle_gamma   90.00
#
_symmetry.space_group_name_H-M   'P 1'
#
loop_
_entity.id
_entity.type
_entity.pdbx_description
1 polymer ?
#
loop_
_entity_poly.entity_id
_entity_poly.type
_entity_poly.pdbx_seq_one_letter_code
_entity_poly.pdbx_strand_id
1 'polypeptide(L)'
;MSQHIAGLPASGPSLPIRLRAWLKGRGPLLVVYYGLAILFGLVLVMATPSTPSGVQPIAEARFAPSAAGRPMDNPPLEAMPPDAATVPLPYRCKAVPHPVGCFGLFQLTFRYTASQDEPWSIHVPILSGRITLWVNGALLADSQTIQSDAVVNQAIPLIQRVPTPLLREGENRIDIRMEAWSQSGGFLDMVLVGPDRLLRSAYGEREWMMVTLPRLLVAWQAALCLSLLIVWIGHRDEPIHLVMSLILGLGVLQGLPMFSIEPNGFERLFRVVNFAGQWQGALLPFVMCRLVGRELAVPIRFLLAVPAVIAVAFLIAAIDPARLQQWFALLWLVVVIPWAVAMLGWSAWILISAAIRQNHAPAQIVLGSLIVIIMMAGHDILSVTGVLDLRVPSMTRYMAPLLMTVISATLMWRFAKALGEVSRFNDVLRREVATAEAELRASFDREQAQTRTAALESERLRLTRDLHDGLAGQLVSIVAQCELPQHDYRRIGAAARQALDDLRLVVASLDDVGNDLGMMLAQFYDRIGPQLQAQGIELDWQMAPLPDIEGLRSEHALTLFRILQEAVTNAVRHSGCRRVAIVMAPAPGSNSEGGPDGEGRFAVRIVVRDEGRGIPGGTPGGIAAARSGKGLNNMRMRAASLGAELTLLSGSDGTQVIIDLPFLLPGFRDIQ
;
A
#
# COMPACT_ATOMS: atom_id res chain seq x y z
N MET A 1 74.69 -33.55 -7.81
CA MET A 1 74.52 -34.56 -8.88
C MET A 1 73.62 -35.65 -8.30
N SER A 2 72.47 -36.06 -8.80
CA SER A 2 71.66 -35.79 -10.00
C SER A 2 70.26 -36.35 -9.65
N GLN A 3 69.19 -35.55 -9.65
CA GLN A 3 68.13 -35.51 -10.67
C GLN A 3 67.23 -36.76 -10.87
N HIS A 4 65.92 -36.47 -10.82
CA HIS A 4 64.77 -37.07 -11.53
C HIS A 4 64.35 -38.50 -11.14
N ILE A 5 63.06 -38.77 -10.82
CA ILE A 5 61.90 -38.75 -11.74
C ILE A 5 60.56 -38.49 -11.00
N ALA A 6 59.74 -37.64 -11.64
CA ALA A 6 58.26 -37.51 -11.70
C ALA A 6 57.39 -37.70 -10.43
N GLY A 7 56.43 -36.82 -10.07
CA GLY A 7 55.66 -35.87 -10.88
C GLY A 7 54.23 -36.37 -11.05
N LEU A 8 53.28 -35.79 -10.29
CA LEU A 8 51.87 -35.58 -10.65
C LEU A 8 51.16 -34.79 -9.50
N PRO A 9 50.99 -33.47 -9.60
CA PRO A 9 49.90 -32.80 -8.88
C PRO A 9 48.60 -33.06 -9.67
N ALA A 10 47.57 -33.59 -9.02
CA ALA A 10 46.22 -33.64 -9.55
C ALA A 10 45.63 -32.22 -9.62
N SER A 11 46.14 -31.40 -10.54
CA SER A 11 45.52 -30.15 -10.97
C SER A 11 44.41 -30.48 -11.96
N GLY A 12 43.26 -30.93 -11.46
CA GLY A 12 42.03 -30.79 -12.23
C GLY A 12 41.79 -29.28 -12.47
N PRO A 13 41.34 -28.84 -13.64
CA PRO A 13 41.10 -27.43 -13.89
C PRO A 13 40.11 -26.91 -12.85
N SER A 14 40.55 -26.02 -11.97
CA SER A 14 39.69 -25.36 -11.01
C SER A 14 38.68 -24.55 -11.82
N LEU A 15 37.43 -25.02 -11.87
CA LEU A 15 36.34 -24.28 -12.50
C LEU A 15 36.39 -22.81 -12.03
N PRO A 16 36.33 -21.82 -12.95
CA PRO A 16 36.46 -20.42 -12.58
C PRO A 16 35.45 -20.06 -11.47
N ILE A 17 35.85 -19.22 -10.51
CA ILE A 17 35.07 -18.90 -9.30
C ILE A 17 33.63 -18.47 -9.64
N ARG A 18 33.45 -17.74 -10.76
CA ARG A 18 32.13 -17.34 -11.28
C ARG A 18 31.27 -18.53 -11.71
N LEU A 19 31.86 -19.58 -12.29
CA LEU A 19 31.17 -20.78 -12.71
C LEU A 19 30.74 -21.63 -11.51
N ARG A 20 31.55 -21.71 -10.45
CA ARG A 20 31.15 -22.34 -9.17
C ARG A 20 30.03 -21.59 -8.46
N ALA A 21 30.10 -20.25 -8.43
CA ALA A 21 29.02 -19.42 -7.88
C ALA A 21 27.72 -19.53 -8.70
N TRP A 22 27.83 -19.65 -10.02
CA TRP A 22 26.69 -19.86 -10.93
C TRP A 22 26.06 -21.25 -10.76
N LEU A 23 26.89 -22.30 -10.66
CA LEU A 23 26.45 -23.69 -10.41
C LEU A 23 25.79 -23.88 -9.04
N LYS A 24 26.24 -23.14 -8.00
CA LYS A 24 25.59 -23.13 -6.68
C LYS A 24 24.33 -22.25 -6.62
N GLY A 25 24.15 -21.35 -7.59
CA GLY A 25 23.02 -20.43 -7.68
C GLY A 25 21.90 -20.96 -8.59
N ARG A 26 21.35 -20.06 -9.42
CA ARG A 26 20.26 -20.39 -10.36
C ARG A 26 20.74 -21.10 -11.65
N GLY A 27 22.04 -21.36 -11.83
CA GLY A 27 22.60 -21.89 -13.07
C GLY A 27 21.96 -23.20 -13.55
N PRO A 28 21.84 -24.25 -12.71
CA PRO A 28 21.22 -25.51 -13.11
C PRO A 28 19.76 -25.36 -13.54
N LEU A 29 18.97 -24.56 -12.82
CA LEU A 29 17.58 -24.24 -13.16
C LEU A 29 17.48 -23.50 -14.50
N LEU A 30 18.41 -22.60 -14.80
CA LEU A 30 18.46 -21.88 -16.07
C LEU A 30 18.81 -22.82 -17.24
N VAL A 31 19.70 -23.79 -17.05
CA VAL A 31 20.00 -24.80 -18.08
C VAL A 31 18.75 -25.61 -18.41
N VAL A 32 18.02 -26.06 -17.39
CA VAL A 32 16.75 -26.77 -17.59
C VAL A 32 15.74 -25.87 -18.29
N TYR A 33 15.59 -24.61 -17.86
CA TYR A 33 14.67 -23.65 -18.48
C TYR A 33 14.97 -23.39 -19.96
N TYR A 34 16.24 -23.11 -20.31
CA TYR A 34 16.61 -22.90 -21.71
C TYR A 34 16.53 -24.19 -22.53
N GLY A 35 16.84 -25.34 -21.94
CA GLY A 35 16.64 -26.65 -22.57
C GLY A 35 15.17 -26.92 -22.89
N LEU A 36 14.25 -26.62 -21.96
CA LEU A 36 12.81 -26.70 -22.18
C LEU A 36 12.33 -25.70 -23.23
N ALA A 37 12.86 -24.47 -23.24
CA ALA A 37 12.52 -23.48 -24.27
C ALA A 37 12.95 -23.95 -25.68
N ILE A 38 14.15 -24.52 -25.81
CA ILE A 38 14.63 -25.10 -27.08
C ILE A 38 13.76 -26.28 -27.49
N LEU A 39 13.45 -27.20 -26.56
CA LEU A 39 12.59 -28.35 -26.84
C LEU A 39 11.20 -27.90 -27.30
N PHE A 40 10.61 -26.93 -26.60
CA PHE A 40 9.32 -26.35 -26.97
C PHE A 40 9.37 -25.71 -28.37
N GLY A 41 10.39 -24.91 -28.65
CA GLY A 41 10.60 -24.32 -29.98
C GLY A 41 10.77 -25.37 -31.07
N LEU A 42 11.48 -26.46 -30.79
CA LEU A 42 11.68 -27.57 -31.73
C LEU A 42 10.37 -28.29 -32.03
N VAL A 43 9.58 -28.62 -30.99
CA VAL A 43 8.27 -29.26 -31.16
C VAL A 43 7.34 -28.38 -31.99
N LEU A 44 7.33 -27.07 -31.73
CA LEU A 44 6.48 -26.13 -32.46
C LEU A 44 6.85 -26.02 -33.95
N VAL A 45 8.15 -26.04 -34.25
CA VAL A 45 8.69 -25.93 -35.62
C VAL A 45 8.62 -27.25 -36.39
N MET A 46 8.66 -28.39 -35.71
CA MET A 46 8.64 -29.73 -36.33
C MET A 46 7.23 -30.34 -36.41
N ALA A 47 6.21 -29.71 -35.82
CA ALA A 47 4.84 -30.19 -35.87
C ALA A 47 4.27 -30.07 -37.31
N THR A 48 4.31 -31.18 -38.05
CA THR A 48 3.68 -31.30 -39.37
C THR A 48 2.30 -31.93 -39.24
N PRO A 49 1.22 -31.27 -39.71
CA PRO A 49 -0.12 -31.86 -39.69
C PRO A 49 -0.19 -33.08 -40.62
N SER A 50 -0.93 -34.11 -40.20
CA SER A 50 -1.04 -35.36 -40.95
C SER A 50 -1.97 -35.23 -42.17
N THR A 51 -1.63 -35.88 -43.28
CA THR A 51 -2.54 -36.05 -44.42
C THR A 51 -3.39 -37.30 -44.20
N PRO A 52 -4.74 -37.22 -44.22
CA PRO A 52 -5.59 -38.40 -44.00
C PRO A 52 -5.31 -39.49 -45.05
N SER A 53 -5.45 -40.75 -44.66
CA SER A 53 -5.50 -41.86 -45.63
C SER A 53 -6.90 -41.95 -46.25
N GLY A 54 -6.99 -42.31 -47.53
CA GLY A 54 -8.28 -42.46 -48.23
C GLY A 54 -8.80 -41.18 -48.91
N VAL A 55 -7.99 -40.12 -48.99
CA VAL A 55 -8.26 -38.92 -49.81
C VAL A 55 -7.35 -38.92 -51.03
N GLN A 56 -7.74 -38.21 -52.08
CA GLN A 56 -6.94 -38.02 -53.30
C GLN A 56 -6.13 -36.72 -53.17
N PRO A 57 -4.81 -36.80 -52.96
CA PRO A 57 -3.93 -35.65 -53.03
C PRO A 57 -3.62 -35.27 -54.48
N ILE A 58 -3.98 -34.05 -54.88
CA ILE A 58 -3.65 -33.53 -56.21
C ILE A 58 -2.40 -32.66 -56.09
N ALA A 59 -1.27 -33.23 -56.50
CA ALA A 59 0.06 -32.60 -56.39
C ALA A 59 0.52 -31.89 -57.68
N GLU A 60 -0.29 -31.89 -58.73
CA GLU A 60 0.03 -31.22 -60.00
C GLU A 60 -1.18 -30.43 -60.50
N ALA A 61 -0.94 -29.26 -61.08
CA ALA A 61 -1.97 -28.42 -61.67
C ALA A 61 -1.49 -27.82 -63.00
N ARG A 62 -2.40 -27.57 -63.94
CA ARG A 62 -2.10 -26.72 -65.10
C ARG A 62 -2.31 -25.27 -64.70
N PHE A 63 -1.30 -24.44 -64.86
CA PHE A 63 -1.32 -23.04 -64.46
C PHE A 63 -1.18 -22.12 -65.68
N ALA A 64 -2.07 -21.13 -65.77
CA ALA A 64 -1.96 -20.02 -66.72
C ALA A 64 -2.02 -18.68 -65.99
N PRO A 65 -1.07 -17.76 -66.23
CA PRO A 65 -1.14 -16.41 -65.68
C PRO A 65 -2.35 -15.65 -66.27
N SER A 66 -2.96 -14.77 -65.48
CA SER A 66 -4.09 -13.94 -65.90
C SER A 66 -3.79 -12.47 -65.67
N ALA A 67 -4.37 -11.58 -66.49
CA ALA A 67 -4.31 -10.15 -66.24
C ALA A 67 -5.20 -9.77 -65.06
N ALA A 68 -4.74 -8.87 -64.19
CA ALA A 68 -5.53 -8.39 -63.06
C ALA A 68 -6.80 -7.65 -63.52
N GLY A 69 -7.87 -7.76 -62.73
CA GLY A 69 -9.11 -7.00 -62.93
C GLY A 69 -10.10 -7.58 -63.94
N ARG A 70 -9.94 -8.84 -64.38
CA ARG A 70 -11.04 -9.54 -65.04
C ARG A 70 -12.14 -9.86 -64.02
N PRO A 71 -13.44 -9.63 -64.32
CA PRO A 71 -14.53 -9.90 -63.38
C PRO A 71 -14.51 -11.38 -62.98
N MET A 72 -14.52 -11.62 -61.66
CA MET A 72 -14.39 -12.97 -61.09
C MET A 72 -15.60 -13.86 -61.35
N ASP A 73 -16.74 -13.30 -61.76
CA ASP A 73 -18.03 -13.98 -61.83
C ASP A 73 -18.16 -14.95 -63.02
N ASN A 74 -17.31 -14.82 -64.04
CA ASN A 74 -17.39 -15.67 -65.22
C ASN A 74 -16.63 -17.00 -65.02
N PRO A 75 -17.29 -18.15 -65.29
CA PRO A 75 -16.63 -19.44 -65.23
C PRO A 75 -15.45 -19.47 -66.21
N PRO A 76 -14.32 -20.08 -65.83
CA PRO A 76 -13.18 -20.22 -66.72
C PRO A 76 -13.53 -21.03 -67.98
N LEU A 77 -12.85 -20.72 -69.09
CA LEU A 77 -12.98 -21.45 -70.36
C LEU A 77 -12.66 -22.93 -70.17
N GLU A 78 -13.36 -23.80 -70.90
CA GLU A 78 -13.21 -25.25 -70.79
C GLU A 78 -11.80 -25.73 -71.17
N ALA A 79 -11.18 -25.05 -72.12
CA ALA A 79 -9.78 -25.23 -72.51
C ALA A 79 -8.91 -24.15 -71.87
N MET A 80 -7.82 -24.59 -71.22
CA MET A 80 -6.77 -23.69 -70.76
C MET A 80 -6.13 -22.94 -71.94
N PRO A 81 -5.70 -21.69 -71.74
CA PRO A 81 -4.98 -20.96 -72.77
C PRO A 81 -3.66 -21.67 -73.13
N PRO A 82 -3.16 -21.47 -74.35
CA PRO A 82 -2.04 -22.26 -74.90
C PRO A 82 -0.70 -22.05 -74.17
N ASP A 83 -0.57 -21.02 -73.36
CA ASP A 83 0.58 -20.72 -72.49
C ASP A 83 0.54 -21.45 -71.14
N ALA A 84 -0.48 -22.29 -70.89
CA ALA A 84 -0.61 -23.03 -69.65
C ALA A 84 0.49 -24.09 -69.48
N ALA A 85 1.21 -24.03 -68.36
CA ALA A 85 2.25 -24.98 -67.99
C ALA A 85 1.80 -25.89 -66.84
N THR A 86 2.26 -27.14 -66.82
CA THR A 86 2.08 -28.01 -65.66
C THR A 86 3.03 -27.57 -64.54
N VAL A 87 2.49 -27.32 -63.36
CA VAL A 87 3.24 -26.90 -62.17
C VAL A 87 3.00 -27.87 -61.01
N PRO A 88 4.03 -28.17 -60.21
CA PRO A 88 3.87 -28.95 -58.99
C PRO A 88 3.20 -28.12 -57.90
N LEU A 89 2.37 -28.77 -57.08
CA LEU A 89 1.82 -28.24 -55.83
C LEU A 89 2.57 -28.84 -54.65
N PRO A 90 2.91 -28.05 -53.61
CA PRO A 90 2.56 -26.64 -53.41
C PRO A 90 3.25 -25.69 -54.40
N TYR A 91 2.49 -24.72 -54.93
CA TYR A 91 3.00 -23.74 -55.88
C TYR A 91 3.03 -22.34 -55.25
N ARG A 92 4.21 -21.72 -55.24
CA ARG A 92 4.38 -20.31 -54.89
C ARG A 92 4.48 -19.50 -56.16
N CYS A 93 3.42 -18.76 -56.44
CA CYS A 93 3.35 -17.90 -57.60
C CYS A 93 4.20 -16.65 -57.37
N LYS A 94 5.25 -16.49 -58.17
CA LYS A 94 6.14 -15.32 -58.13
C LYS A 94 5.41 -14.09 -58.69
N ALA A 95 5.65 -12.92 -58.12
CA ALA A 95 5.08 -11.67 -58.60
C ALA A 95 5.42 -11.46 -60.08
N VAL A 96 4.40 -11.35 -60.93
CA VAL A 96 4.56 -11.05 -62.36
C VAL A 96 4.96 -9.57 -62.48
N PRO A 97 5.85 -9.18 -63.41
CA PRO A 97 6.10 -7.77 -63.66
C PRO A 97 4.84 -7.15 -64.25
N HIS A 98 4.15 -6.37 -63.42
CA HIS A 98 2.94 -5.58 -63.70
C HIS A 98 1.62 -6.34 -63.93
N PRO A 99 0.64 -6.22 -63.01
CA PRO A 99 0.73 -5.68 -61.63
C PRO A 99 1.44 -6.65 -60.66
N VAL A 100 2.01 -6.10 -59.57
CA VAL A 100 2.73 -6.87 -58.54
C VAL A 100 1.74 -7.74 -57.76
N GLY A 101 1.63 -9.01 -58.14
CA GLY A 101 0.75 -9.96 -57.48
C GLY A 101 0.78 -11.30 -58.21
N CYS A 102 0.13 -12.30 -57.63
CA CYS A 102 -0.19 -13.51 -58.37
C CYS A 102 -1.62 -13.43 -58.87
N PHE A 103 -1.79 -13.47 -60.18
CA PHE A 103 -3.08 -13.58 -60.85
C PHE A 103 -2.98 -14.76 -61.80
N GLY A 104 -3.78 -15.80 -61.58
CA GLY A 104 -3.69 -16.98 -62.43
C GLY A 104 -4.80 -17.98 -62.18
N LEU A 105 -4.97 -18.86 -63.17
CA LEU A 105 -5.93 -19.94 -63.18
C LEU A 105 -5.17 -21.26 -63.02
N PHE A 106 -5.53 -22.03 -62.00
CA PHE A 106 -5.10 -23.41 -61.81
C PHE A 106 -6.24 -24.33 -62.22
N GLN A 107 -5.93 -25.29 -63.07
CA GLN A 107 -6.85 -26.35 -63.46
C GLN A 107 -6.31 -27.69 -62.97
N LEU A 108 -7.15 -28.42 -62.25
CA LEU A 108 -6.85 -29.70 -61.64
C LEU A 108 -7.93 -30.71 -62.02
N THR A 109 -7.60 -32.00 -62.02
CA THR A 109 -8.59 -33.07 -62.19
C THR A 109 -8.51 -34.08 -61.06
N PHE A 110 -9.66 -34.67 -60.72
CA PHE A 110 -9.76 -35.73 -59.72
C PHE A 110 -10.75 -36.80 -60.18
N ARG A 111 -10.62 -38.02 -59.64
CA ARG A 111 -11.52 -39.11 -59.98
C ARG A 111 -12.57 -39.28 -58.89
N TYR A 112 -13.84 -39.31 -59.28
CA TYR A 112 -14.94 -39.63 -58.40
C TYR A 112 -15.51 -40.99 -58.76
N THR A 113 -15.54 -41.89 -57.78
CA THR A 113 -16.26 -43.15 -57.90
C THR A 113 -17.48 -43.03 -57.01
N ALA A 114 -18.67 -43.23 -57.57
CA ALA A 114 -19.90 -43.24 -56.80
C ALA A 114 -19.86 -44.43 -55.82
N SER A 115 -19.50 -44.19 -54.56
CA SER A 115 -19.46 -45.23 -53.52
C SER A 115 -20.09 -44.71 -52.23
N GLN A 116 -21.30 -45.21 -51.93
CA GLN A 116 -22.15 -44.85 -50.78
C GLN A 116 -22.48 -43.35 -50.66
N ASP A 117 -23.60 -42.99 -50.03
CA ASP A 117 -24.13 -41.61 -49.91
C ASP A 117 -23.25 -40.65 -49.07
N GLU A 118 -21.93 -40.84 -49.01
CA GLU A 118 -21.02 -39.96 -48.27
C GLU A 118 -20.69 -38.72 -49.11
N PRO A 119 -20.89 -37.50 -48.58
CA PRO A 119 -20.58 -36.28 -49.31
C PRO A 119 -19.07 -36.11 -49.48
N TRP A 120 -18.68 -35.55 -50.63
CA TRP A 120 -17.30 -35.20 -50.92
C TRP A 120 -17.04 -33.72 -50.69
N SER A 121 -15.81 -33.40 -50.29
CA SER A 121 -15.33 -32.03 -50.08
C SER A 121 -13.98 -31.82 -50.77
N ILE A 122 -13.70 -30.57 -51.08
CA ILE A 122 -12.40 -30.09 -51.54
C ILE A 122 -11.78 -29.31 -50.39
N HIS A 123 -10.59 -29.71 -49.96
CA HIS A 123 -9.83 -29.06 -48.89
C HIS A 123 -8.49 -28.55 -49.43
N VAL A 124 -8.23 -27.27 -49.19
CA VAL A 124 -6.93 -26.62 -49.45
C VAL A 124 -6.31 -26.31 -48.09
N PRO A 125 -5.23 -27.03 -47.67
CA PRO A 125 -4.69 -26.90 -46.32
C PRO A 125 -4.10 -25.53 -46.00
N ILE A 126 -3.42 -24.92 -46.98
CA ILE A 126 -2.86 -23.57 -46.86
C ILE A 126 -3.14 -22.83 -48.17
N LEU A 127 -3.83 -21.70 -48.04
CA LEU A 127 -4.09 -20.78 -49.13
C LEU A 127 -3.68 -19.36 -48.73
N SER A 128 -2.97 -18.66 -49.60
CA SER A 128 -2.70 -17.21 -49.45
C SER A 128 -3.21 -16.42 -50.65
N GLY A 129 -4.11 -15.47 -50.39
CA GLY A 129 -4.78 -14.63 -51.38
C GLY A 129 -6.27 -14.96 -51.51
N ARG A 130 -6.97 -14.20 -52.35
CA ARG A 130 -8.35 -14.48 -52.72
C ARG A 130 -8.38 -15.60 -53.74
N ILE A 131 -9.30 -16.55 -53.57
CA ILE A 131 -9.61 -17.52 -54.60
C ILE A 131 -11.09 -17.62 -54.90
N THR A 132 -11.36 -18.05 -56.11
CA THR A 132 -12.67 -18.56 -56.48
C THR A 132 -12.51 -19.97 -57.03
N LEU A 133 -13.38 -20.86 -56.57
CA LEU A 133 -13.31 -22.30 -56.81
C LEU A 133 -14.53 -22.72 -57.64
N TRP A 134 -14.29 -23.39 -58.77
CA TRP A 134 -15.33 -24.01 -59.59
C TRP A 134 -15.12 -25.51 -59.67
N VAL A 135 -16.23 -26.24 -59.76
CA VAL A 135 -16.24 -27.68 -60.05
C VAL A 135 -17.11 -27.91 -61.27
N ASN A 136 -16.54 -28.52 -62.32
CA ASN A 136 -17.24 -28.80 -63.58
C ASN A 136 -17.95 -27.56 -64.17
N GLY A 137 -17.38 -26.36 -63.98
CA GLY A 137 -17.92 -25.08 -64.45
C GLY A 137 -18.93 -24.40 -63.52
N ALA A 138 -19.40 -25.07 -62.45
CA ALA A 138 -20.27 -24.48 -61.45
C ALA A 138 -19.46 -23.81 -60.33
N LEU A 139 -19.84 -22.59 -59.96
CA LEU A 139 -19.21 -21.84 -58.87
C LEU A 139 -19.50 -22.54 -57.54
N LEU A 140 -18.43 -22.88 -56.81
CA LEU A 140 -18.53 -23.61 -55.54
C LEU A 140 -18.23 -22.72 -54.33
N ALA A 141 -17.22 -21.85 -54.42
CA ALA A 141 -16.88 -20.91 -53.36
C ALA A 141 -16.16 -19.66 -53.90
N ASP A 142 -16.42 -18.52 -53.27
CA ASP A 142 -15.60 -17.31 -53.36
C ASP A 142 -15.05 -17.02 -51.97
N SER A 143 -13.74 -16.94 -51.83
CA SER A 143 -13.11 -16.69 -50.54
C SER A 143 -13.32 -15.25 -50.06
N GLN A 144 -13.85 -14.33 -50.87
CA GLN A 144 -14.14 -12.95 -50.46
C GLN A 144 -15.06 -12.90 -49.23
N THR A 145 -16.04 -13.79 -49.14
CA THR A 145 -16.98 -13.84 -48.00
C THR A 145 -16.40 -14.57 -46.78
N ILE A 146 -15.15 -15.04 -46.87
CA ILE A 146 -14.50 -15.90 -45.88
C ILE A 146 -13.18 -15.28 -45.39
N GLN A 147 -12.56 -14.42 -46.20
CA GLN A 147 -11.23 -13.88 -45.96
C GLN A 147 -11.14 -12.39 -46.30
N SER A 148 -10.56 -11.63 -45.37
CA SER A 148 -10.17 -10.24 -45.61
C SER A 148 -8.78 -10.16 -46.26
N ASP A 149 -8.70 -9.54 -47.45
CA ASP A 149 -7.43 -9.22 -48.12
C ASP A 149 -6.66 -8.09 -47.41
N ALA A 150 -7.27 -7.44 -46.41
CA ALA A 150 -6.64 -6.37 -45.65
C ALA A 150 -5.48 -6.85 -44.77
N VAL A 151 -5.39 -8.15 -44.48
CA VAL A 151 -4.28 -8.73 -43.71
C VAL A 151 -3.20 -9.23 -44.65
N VAL A 152 -2.13 -8.46 -44.75
CA VAL A 152 -0.94 -8.85 -45.51
C VAL A 152 -0.42 -10.20 -44.97
N ASN A 153 -0.22 -11.17 -45.86
CA ASN A 153 0.27 -12.53 -45.54
C ASN A 153 -0.68 -13.37 -44.65
N GLN A 154 -2.00 -13.29 -44.87
CA GLN A 154 -2.94 -14.24 -44.28
C GLN A 154 -3.03 -15.52 -45.11
N ALA A 155 -2.47 -16.58 -44.54
CA ALA A 155 -2.69 -17.93 -45.02
C ALA A 155 -3.77 -18.61 -44.16
N ILE A 156 -4.83 -19.13 -44.77
CA ILE A 156 -5.90 -19.85 -44.09
C ILE A 156 -6.18 -21.19 -44.78
N PRO A 157 -6.72 -22.18 -44.05
CA PRO A 157 -7.27 -23.38 -44.67
C PRO A 157 -8.65 -23.08 -45.28
N LEU A 158 -8.96 -23.73 -46.40
CA LEU A 158 -10.29 -23.71 -47.00
C LEU A 158 -10.84 -25.14 -47.07
N ILE A 159 -12.12 -25.32 -46.77
CA ILE A 159 -12.85 -26.55 -47.05
C ILE A 159 -14.20 -26.20 -47.65
N GLN A 160 -14.56 -26.86 -48.74
CA GLN A 160 -15.83 -26.64 -49.40
C GLN A 160 -16.46 -27.98 -49.80
N ARG A 161 -17.70 -28.19 -49.37
CA ARG A 161 -18.48 -29.38 -49.73
C ARG A 161 -18.93 -29.28 -51.18
N VAL A 162 -18.76 -30.35 -51.94
CA VAL A 162 -19.20 -30.43 -53.34
C VAL A 162 -20.62 -31.03 -53.36
N PRO A 163 -21.63 -30.29 -53.87
CA PRO A 163 -22.96 -30.84 -54.11
C PRO A 163 -22.89 -32.08 -55.01
N THR A 164 -23.52 -33.18 -54.60
CA THR A 164 -23.56 -34.44 -55.36
C THR A 164 -24.00 -34.26 -56.83
N PRO A 165 -24.97 -33.38 -57.17
CA PRO A 165 -25.36 -33.15 -58.57
C PRO A 165 -24.26 -32.55 -59.45
N LEU A 166 -23.23 -31.94 -58.86
CA LEU A 166 -22.08 -31.39 -59.60
C LEU A 166 -21.00 -32.44 -59.87
N LEU A 167 -21.04 -33.60 -59.21
CA LEU A 167 -20.08 -34.67 -59.38
C LEU A 167 -20.49 -35.59 -60.54
N ARG A 168 -19.53 -35.92 -61.40
CA ARG A 168 -19.67 -36.87 -62.51
C ARG A 168 -18.89 -38.14 -62.17
N GLU A 169 -19.42 -39.31 -62.51
CA GLU A 169 -18.67 -40.56 -62.35
C GLU A 169 -17.43 -40.54 -63.28
N GLY A 170 -16.26 -40.91 -62.75
CA GLY A 170 -14.99 -40.81 -63.46
C GLY A 170 -14.29 -39.48 -63.21
N GLU A 171 -13.84 -38.79 -64.26
CA GLU A 171 -12.99 -37.60 -64.13
C GLU A 171 -13.81 -36.31 -63.94
N ASN A 172 -13.43 -35.52 -62.93
CA ASN A 172 -14.02 -34.23 -62.60
C ASN A 172 -12.95 -33.16 -62.65
N ARG A 173 -13.36 -31.93 -62.99
CA ARG A 173 -12.47 -30.78 -63.11
C ARG A 173 -12.68 -29.81 -61.96
N ILE A 174 -11.58 -29.33 -61.41
CA ILE A 174 -11.53 -28.21 -60.46
C ILE A 174 -10.77 -27.08 -61.11
N ASP A 175 -11.39 -25.91 -61.15
CA ASP A 175 -10.74 -24.68 -61.59
C ASP A 175 -10.61 -23.73 -60.38
N ILE A 176 -9.40 -23.26 -60.11
CA ILE A 176 -9.09 -22.33 -59.01
C ILE A 176 -8.50 -21.06 -59.61
N ARG A 177 -9.22 -19.95 -59.52
CA ARG A 177 -8.68 -18.64 -59.83
C ARG A 177 -8.11 -18.04 -58.57
N MET A 178 -6.86 -17.58 -58.60
CA MET A 178 -6.19 -16.96 -57.46
C MET A 178 -5.80 -15.53 -57.77
N GLU A 179 -6.07 -14.64 -56.82
CA GLU A 179 -5.65 -13.24 -56.78
C GLU A 179 -4.96 -12.97 -55.45
N ALA A 180 -3.64 -12.77 -55.49
CA ALA A 180 -2.86 -12.51 -54.29
C ALA A 180 -2.10 -11.20 -54.38
N TRP A 181 -2.46 -10.27 -53.50
CA TRP A 181 -1.83 -8.96 -53.34
C TRP A 181 -0.83 -9.01 -52.18
N SER A 182 0.31 -9.70 -52.34
CA SER A 182 1.30 -9.86 -51.26
C SER A 182 2.75 -9.82 -51.77
N GLN A 183 3.70 -9.44 -50.90
CA GLN A 183 5.14 -9.52 -51.18
C GLN A 183 5.66 -10.96 -51.32
N SER A 184 4.95 -11.92 -50.72
CA SER A 184 5.32 -13.33 -50.76
C SER A 184 4.73 -14.05 -51.98
N GLY A 185 3.92 -13.35 -52.77
CA GLY A 185 3.12 -13.93 -53.85
C GLY A 185 1.84 -14.60 -53.37
N GLY A 186 1.18 -15.30 -54.28
CA GLY A 186 0.10 -16.23 -53.93
C GLY A 186 0.66 -17.61 -53.63
N PHE A 187 0.06 -18.30 -52.68
CA PHE A 187 0.47 -19.65 -52.31
C PHE A 187 -0.73 -20.58 -52.36
N LEU A 188 -0.60 -21.65 -53.13
CA LEU A 188 -1.58 -22.71 -53.24
C LEU A 188 -0.92 -24.03 -52.82
N ASP A 189 -1.38 -24.60 -51.73
CA ASP A 189 -0.96 -25.94 -51.28
C ASP A 189 -1.59 -27.03 -52.15
N MET A 190 -1.15 -28.28 -51.94
CA MET A 190 -1.74 -29.47 -52.54
C MET A 190 -3.25 -29.55 -52.23
N VAL A 191 -4.06 -29.79 -53.26
CA VAL A 191 -5.52 -29.86 -53.10
C VAL A 191 -5.91 -31.28 -52.71
N LEU A 192 -6.64 -31.42 -51.60
CA LEU A 192 -7.12 -32.70 -51.09
C LEU A 192 -8.60 -32.87 -51.44
N VAL A 193 -8.95 -33.96 -52.10
CA VAL A 193 -10.34 -34.25 -52.50
C VAL A 193 -10.75 -35.63 -52.01
N GLY A 194 -11.95 -35.75 -51.42
CA GLY A 194 -12.44 -37.03 -50.91
C GLY A 194 -13.62 -36.88 -49.96
N PRO A 195 -13.93 -37.94 -49.19
CA PRO A 195 -15.04 -37.95 -48.24
C PRO A 195 -14.92 -36.85 -47.19
N ASP A 196 -16.01 -36.11 -46.95
CA ASP A 196 -16.05 -34.93 -46.07
C ASP A 196 -15.59 -35.28 -44.65
N ARG A 197 -15.97 -36.44 -44.08
CA ARG A 197 -15.59 -36.78 -42.69
C ARG A 197 -14.06 -36.84 -42.49
N LEU A 198 -13.33 -37.33 -43.50
CA LEU A 198 -11.87 -37.48 -43.42
C LEU A 198 -11.19 -36.12 -43.55
N LEU A 199 -11.70 -35.27 -44.43
CA LEU A 199 -11.18 -33.92 -44.65
C LEU A 199 -11.55 -32.96 -43.52
N ARG A 200 -12.73 -33.10 -42.90
CA ARG A 200 -13.20 -32.22 -41.82
C ARG A 200 -12.29 -32.26 -40.60
N SER A 201 -11.79 -33.46 -40.25
CA SER A 201 -10.86 -33.63 -39.12
C SER A 201 -9.54 -32.90 -39.38
N ALA A 202 -8.93 -33.09 -40.56
CA ALA A 202 -7.68 -32.42 -40.91
C ALA A 202 -7.84 -30.90 -41.06
N TYR A 203 -8.98 -30.47 -41.60
CA TYR A 203 -9.35 -29.05 -41.65
C TYR A 203 -9.44 -28.45 -40.25
N GLY A 204 -10.08 -29.12 -39.30
CA GLY A 204 -10.25 -28.64 -37.93
C GLY A 204 -8.91 -28.38 -37.21
N GLU A 205 -7.91 -29.26 -37.39
CA GLU A 205 -6.57 -29.03 -36.84
C GLU A 205 -5.91 -27.76 -37.43
N ARG A 206 -6.04 -27.57 -38.75
CA ARG A 206 -5.50 -26.40 -39.46
C ARG A 206 -6.22 -25.12 -39.07
N GLU A 207 -7.55 -25.15 -38.98
CA GLU A 207 -8.37 -24.02 -38.57
C GLU A 207 -8.05 -23.62 -37.13
N TRP A 208 -7.91 -24.59 -36.23
CA TRP A 208 -7.53 -24.31 -34.85
C TRP A 208 -6.18 -23.60 -34.79
N MET A 209 -5.18 -24.12 -35.49
CA MET A 209 -3.82 -23.57 -35.46
C MET A 209 -3.75 -22.21 -36.15
N MET A 210 -4.27 -22.07 -37.38
CA MET A 210 -4.04 -20.87 -38.22
C MET A 210 -5.07 -19.76 -38.02
N VAL A 211 -6.26 -20.08 -37.50
CA VAL A 211 -7.37 -19.13 -37.37
C VAL A 211 -7.75 -18.93 -35.90
N THR A 212 -8.10 -20.01 -35.19
CA THR A 212 -8.67 -19.91 -33.84
C THR A 212 -7.63 -19.48 -32.81
N LEU A 213 -6.47 -20.12 -32.78
CA LEU A 213 -5.42 -19.84 -31.80
C LEU A 213 -4.87 -18.40 -31.92
N PRO A 214 -4.54 -17.86 -33.11
CA PRO A 214 -4.15 -16.46 -33.25
C PRO A 214 -5.21 -15.47 -32.76
N ARG A 215 -6.50 -15.72 -33.03
CA ARG A 215 -7.60 -14.90 -32.50
C ARG A 215 -7.65 -14.95 -30.96
N LEU A 216 -7.49 -16.12 -30.36
CA LEU A 216 -7.40 -16.27 -28.91
C LEU A 216 -6.20 -15.53 -28.33
N LEU A 217 -5.04 -15.57 -29.01
CA LEU A 217 -3.85 -14.84 -28.60
C LEU A 217 -4.04 -13.31 -28.65
N VAL A 218 -4.78 -12.80 -29.64
CA VAL A 218 -5.14 -11.37 -29.70
C VAL A 218 -6.06 -11.00 -28.52
N ALA A 219 -7.07 -11.83 -28.21
CA ALA A 219 -7.92 -11.61 -27.05
C ALA A 219 -7.13 -11.67 -25.73
N TRP A 220 -6.18 -12.60 -25.61
CA TRP A 220 -5.25 -12.70 -24.49
C TRP A 220 -4.37 -11.45 -24.36
N GLN A 221 -3.84 -10.92 -25.46
CA GLN A 221 -3.10 -9.65 -25.46
C GLN A 221 -3.98 -8.48 -25.00
N ALA A 222 -5.27 -8.44 -25.36
CA ALA A 222 -6.20 -7.43 -24.88
C ALA A 222 -6.42 -7.51 -23.36
N ALA A 223 -6.56 -8.73 -22.81
CA ALA A 223 -6.65 -8.93 -21.36
C ALA A 223 -5.37 -8.46 -20.64
N LEU A 224 -4.19 -8.82 -21.16
CA LEU A 224 -2.91 -8.33 -20.62
C LEU A 224 -2.79 -6.80 -20.72
N CYS A 225 -3.22 -6.22 -21.84
CA CYS A 225 -3.22 -4.76 -22.06
C CYS A 225 -4.01 -4.04 -20.97
N LEU A 226 -5.24 -4.49 -20.73
CA LEU A 226 -6.11 -3.92 -19.70
C LEU A 226 -5.52 -4.10 -18.30
N SER A 227 -5.00 -5.30 -17.99
CA SER A 227 -4.40 -5.57 -16.68
C SER A 227 -3.21 -4.65 -16.37
N LEU A 228 -2.29 -4.46 -17.32
CA LEU A 228 -1.15 -3.55 -17.14
C LEU A 228 -1.58 -2.07 -17.12
N LEU A 229 -2.64 -1.72 -17.84
CA LEU A 229 -3.22 -0.38 -17.76
C LEU A 229 -3.78 -0.09 -16.37
N ILE A 230 -4.51 -1.05 -15.79
CA ILE A 230 -5.03 -0.96 -14.41
C ILE A 230 -3.88 -0.81 -13.41
N VAL A 231 -2.83 -1.62 -13.53
CA VAL A 231 -1.63 -1.51 -12.69
C VAL A 231 -1.00 -0.12 -12.80
N TRP A 232 -0.86 0.42 -14.01
CA TRP A 232 -0.33 1.77 -14.21
C TRP A 232 -1.22 2.88 -13.63
N ILE A 233 -2.55 2.76 -13.74
CA ILE A 233 -3.49 3.71 -13.13
C ILE A 233 -3.28 3.77 -11.61
N GLY A 234 -3.05 2.62 -10.97
CA GLY A 234 -2.75 2.53 -9.55
C GLY A 234 -1.33 2.95 -9.17
N HIS A 235 -0.37 2.85 -10.10
CA HIS A 235 1.05 3.14 -9.86
C HIS A 235 1.69 3.93 -11.01
N ARG A 236 1.41 5.24 -11.04
CA ARG A 236 1.79 6.13 -12.17
C ARG A 236 3.29 6.40 -12.27
N ASP A 237 4.06 6.14 -11.21
CA ASP A 237 5.49 6.42 -11.14
C ASP A 237 6.34 5.49 -12.02
N GLU A 238 5.81 4.32 -12.40
CA GLU A 238 6.49 3.35 -13.26
C GLU A 238 5.92 3.37 -14.70
N PRO A 239 6.51 4.16 -15.64
CA PRO A 239 5.99 4.27 -17.02
C PRO A 239 6.15 3.00 -17.85
N ILE A 240 6.88 1.99 -17.36
CA ILE A 240 7.05 0.70 -18.04
C ILE A 240 5.71 -0.01 -18.26
N HIS A 241 4.79 0.07 -17.30
CA HIS A 241 3.47 -0.56 -17.39
C HIS A 241 2.59 0.10 -18.45
N LEU A 242 2.62 1.44 -18.55
CA LEU A 242 1.92 2.20 -19.59
C LEU A 242 2.46 1.86 -20.98
N VAL A 243 3.79 1.93 -21.15
CA VAL A 243 4.40 1.67 -22.46
C VAL A 243 4.17 0.22 -22.89
N MET A 244 4.25 -0.74 -21.96
CA MET A 244 3.93 -2.13 -22.26
C MET A 244 2.44 -2.32 -22.63
N SER A 245 1.53 -1.65 -21.92
CA SER A 245 0.10 -1.64 -22.27
C SER A 245 -0.12 -1.04 -23.67
N LEU A 246 0.58 0.04 -24.03
CA LEU A 246 0.52 0.61 -25.38
C LEU A 246 1.03 -0.37 -26.46
N ILE A 247 2.14 -1.08 -26.20
CA ILE A 247 2.64 -2.13 -27.10
C ILE A 247 1.60 -3.23 -27.29
N LEU A 248 0.97 -3.70 -26.21
CA LEU A 248 -0.09 -4.70 -26.28
C LEU A 248 -1.32 -4.19 -27.05
N GLY A 249 -1.74 -2.94 -26.80
CA GLY A 249 -2.84 -2.29 -27.52
C GLY A 249 -2.58 -2.16 -29.02
N LEU A 250 -1.34 -1.82 -29.41
CA LEU A 250 -0.90 -1.84 -30.82
C LEU A 250 -0.95 -3.26 -31.41
N GLY A 251 -0.65 -4.29 -30.61
CA GLY A 251 -0.81 -5.70 -31.00
C GLY A 251 -2.27 -6.09 -31.23
N VAL A 252 -3.17 -5.65 -30.35
CA VAL A 252 -4.61 -5.86 -30.51
C VAL A 252 -5.13 -5.18 -31.77
N LEU A 253 -4.75 -3.92 -32.02
CA LEU A 253 -5.11 -3.19 -33.22
C LEU A 253 -4.66 -3.94 -34.48
N GLN A 254 -3.42 -4.43 -34.50
CA GLN A 254 -2.87 -5.24 -35.60
C GLN A 254 -3.65 -6.55 -35.80
N GLY A 255 -4.22 -7.12 -34.73
CA GLY A 255 -5.00 -8.35 -34.77
C GLY A 255 -6.47 -8.18 -35.18
N LEU A 256 -7.05 -6.98 -35.08
CA LEU A 256 -8.46 -6.71 -35.38
C LEU A 256 -8.95 -7.21 -36.74
N PRO A 257 -8.20 -7.05 -37.85
CA PRO A 257 -8.63 -7.55 -39.15
C PRO A 257 -8.96 -9.05 -39.19
N MET A 258 -8.40 -9.86 -38.27
CA MET A 258 -8.67 -11.31 -38.20
C MET A 258 -10.11 -11.62 -37.78
N PHE A 259 -10.82 -10.67 -37.17
CA PHE A 259 -12.21 -10.81 -36.73
C PHE A 259 -13.23 -10.24 -37.73
N SER A 260 -12.78 -9.51 -38.76
CA SER A 260 -13.67 -8.88 -39.73
C SER A 260 -13.74 -9.69 -41.02
N ILE A 261 -14.96 -9.91 -41.52
CA ILE A 261 -15.26 -10.73 -42.70
C ILE A 261 -15.62 -9.83 -43.92
N GLU A 262 -16.03 -8.57 -43.69
CA GLU A 262 -16.43 -7.63 -44.74
C GLU A 262 -15.83 -6.22 -44.49
N PRO A 263 -14.79 -5.79 -45.24
CA PRO A 263 -14.12 -4.53 -44.99
C PRO A 263 -14.69 -3.37 -45.83
N ASN A 264 -15.99 -3.32 -46.11
CA ASN A 264 -16.57 -2.22 -46.89
C ASN A 264 -16.27 -0.87 -46.21
N GLY A 265 -15.36 -0.08 -46.80
CA GLY A 265 -14.94 1.26 -46.35
C GLY A 265 -13.71 1.32 -45.45
N PHE A 266 -13.27 0.23 -44.81
CA PHE A 266 -12.18 0.25 -43.81
C PHE A 266 -10.85 -0.37 -44.26
N GLU A 267 -10.76 -0.94 -45.47
CA GLU A 267 -9.52 -1.57 -45.97
C GLU A 267 -8.28 -0.69 -45.90
N ARG A 268 -8.43 0.61 -46.20
CA ARG A 268 -7.34 1.60 -46.14
C ARG A 268 -6.84 1.77 -44.71
N LEU A 269 -7.76 1.81 -43.74
CA LEU A 269 -7.42 1.91 -42.32
C LEU A 269 -6.69 0.65 -41.86
N PHE A 270 -7.21 -0.54 -42.18
CA PHE A 270 -6.58 -1.80 -41.78
C PHE A 270 -5.19 -2.00 -42.41
N ARG A 271 -4.97 -1.56 -43.66
CA ARG A 271 -3.64 -1.53 -44.27
C ARG A 271 -2.65 -0.70 -43.46
N VAL A 272 -3.05 0.47 -42.96
CA VAL A 272 -2.20 1.32 -42.10
C VAL A 272 -1.97 0.67 -40.74
N VAL A 273 -3.00 0.06 -40.15
CA VAL A 273 -2.92 -0.60 -38.84
C VAL A 273 -1.97 -1.80 -38.83
N ASN A 274 -1.79 -2.52 -39.95
CA ASN A 274 -0.79 -3.59 -40.05
C ASN A 274 0.65 -3.13 -39.74
N PHE A 275 0.95 -1.84 -39.90
CA PHE A 275 2.27 -1.27 -39.60
C PHE A 275 2.47 -0.92 -38.11
N ALA A 276 1.45 -1.11 -37.27
CA ALA A 276 1.56 -0.98 -35.81
C ALA A 276 2.69 -1.84 -35.22
N GLY A 277 3.05 -2.97 -35.87
CA GLY A 277 4.19 -3.80 -35.46
C GLY A 277 5.54 -3.06 -35.41
N GLN A 278 5.74 -2.05 -36.27
CA GLN A 278 6.98 -1.25 -36.24
C GLN A 278 7.07 -0.35 -35.02
N TRP A 279 5.93 0.12 -34.53
CA TRP A 279 5.82 0.88 -33.28
C TRP A 279 6.10 -0.02 -32.07
N GLN A 280 5.61 -1.26 -32.08
CA GLN A 280 5.92 -2.24 -31.04
C GLN A 280 7.44 -2.51 -30.96
N GLY A 281 8.08 -2.76 -32.10
CA GLY A 281 9.53 -2.98 -32.18
C GLY A 281 10.34 -1.79 -31.66
N ALA A 282 9.93 -0.56 -32.00
CA ALA A 282 10.58 0.67 -31.56
C ALA A 282 10.49 0.93 -30.06
N LEU A 283 9.40 0.50 -29.41
CA LEU A 283 9.20 0.68 -27.97
C LEU A 283 9.87 -0.43 -27.14
N LEU A 284 10.25 -1.55 -27.75
CA LEU A 284 10.82 -2.71 -27.04
C LEU A 284 12.14 -2.39 -26.30
N PRO A 285 13.13 -1.67 -26.89
CA PRO A 285 14.34 -1.31 -26.16
C PRO A 285 14.09 -0.48 -24.90
N PHE A 286 13.08 0.40 -24.92
CA PHE A 286 12.67 1.17 -23.74
C PHE A 286 12.19 0.24 -22.62
N VAL A 287 11.32 -0.70 -22.94
CA VAL A 287 10.82 -1.69 -21.97
C VAL A 287 11.97 -2.54 -21.44
N MET A 288 12.89 -2.99 -22.28
CA MET A 288 14.05 -3.79 -21.85
C MET A 288 14.99 -3.01 -20.93
N CYS A 289 15.27 -1.74 -21.22
CA CYS A 289 16.07 -0.89 -20.33
C CYS A 289 15.41 -0.76 -18.95
N ARG A 290 14.11 -0.40 -18.92
CA ARG A 290 13.37 -0.24 -17.66
C ARG A 290 13.19 -1.55 -16.90
N LEU A 291 13.08 -2.68 -17.60
CA LEU A 291 13.01 -4.01 -16.98
C LEU A 291 14.28 -4.34 -16.18
N VAL A 292 15.44 -3.92 -16.70
CA VAL A 292 16.77 -4.13 -16.09
C VAL A 292 17.15 -3.00 -15.12
N GLY A 293 16.29 -1.99 -14.93
CA GLY A 293 16.57 -0.85 -14.05
C GLY A 293 17.56 0.16 -14.65
N ARG A 294 17.63 0.24 -15.98
CA ARG A 294 18.43 1.24 -16.72
C ARG A 294 17.54 2.29 -17.35
N GLU A 295 18.09 3.50 -17.49
CA GLU A 295 17.51 4.52 -18.35
C GLU A 295 17.88 4.29 -19.81
N LEU A 296 17.02 4.78 -20.70
CA LEU A 296 17.25 4.68 -22.13
C LEU A 296 18.27 5.76 -22.53
N ALA A 297 19.38 5.35 -23.16
CA ALA A 297 20.46 6.26 -23.55
C ALA A 297 20.06 7.29 -24.63
N VAL A 298 18.97 7.02 -25.36
CA VAL A 298 18.44 7.91 -26.39
C VAL A 298 17.03 8.38 -26.05
N PRO A 299 16.64 9.60 -26.39
CA PRO A 299 15.26 10.04 -26.25
C PRO A 299 14.28 9.18 -27.05
N ILE A 300 13.13 8.84 -26.45
CA ILE A 300 12.12 7.96 -27.07
C ILE A 300 11.63 8.48 -28.44
N ARG A 301 11.58 9.80 -28.64
CA ARG A 301 11.19 10.43 -29.92
C ARG A 301 12.02 9.97 -31.12
N PHE A 302 13.29 9.63 -30.93
CA PHE A 302 14.14 9.14 -32.02
C PHE A 302 13.78 7.71 -32.43
N LEU A 303 13.38 6.88 -31.47
CA LEU A 303 12.88 5.53 -31.74
C LEU A 303 11.55 5.58 -32.50
N LEU A 304 10.73 6.59 -32.25
CA LEU A 304 9.42 6.77 -32.89
C LEU A 304 9.50 7.42 -34.28
N ALA A 305 10.61 8.06 -34.64
CA ALA A 305 10.77 8.77 -35.91
C ALA A 305 10.67 7.83 -37.12
N VAL A 306 11.37 6.69 -37.08
CA VAL A 306 11.36 5.71 -38.19
C VAL A 306 9.97 5.08 -38.38
N PRO A 307 9.30 4.54 -37.34
CA PRO A 307 7.91 4.09 -37.45
C PRO A 307 6.94 5.18 -37.93
N ALA A 308 7.14 6.44 -37.53
CA ALA A 308 6.32 7.55 -38.00
C ALA A 308 6.50 7.82 -39.50
N VAL A 309 7.75 7.86 -40.00
CA VAL A 309 8.04 8.01 -41.43
C VAL A 309 7.46 6.84 -42.23
N ILE A 310 7.62 5.61 -41.72
CA ILE A 310 7.03 4.41 -42.30
C ILE A 310 5.50 4.52 -42.36
N ALA A 311 4.86 4.91 -41.26
CA ALA A 311 3.40 5.07 -41.18
C ALA A 311 2.89 6.14 -42.14
N VAL A 312 3.56 7.28 -42.26
CA VAL A 312 3.20 8.35 -43.23
C VAL A 312 3.37 7.87 -44.66
N ALA A 313 4.48 7.21 -44.99
CA ALA A 313 4.71 6.63 -46.32
C ALA A 313 3.59 5.65 -46.69
N PHE A 314 3.15 4.81 -45.74
CA PHE A 314 2.06 3.86 -45.96
C PHE A 314 0.66 4.50 -45.96
N LEU A 315 0.45 5.58 -45.23
CA LEU A 315 -0.79 6.36 -45.31
C LEU A 315 -0.93 6.99 -46.70
N ILE A 316 0.16 7.53 -47.26
CA ILE A 316 0.21 8.01 -48.65
C ILE A 316 -0.04 6.84 -49.62
N ALA A 317 0.54 5.67 -49.36
CA ALA A 317 0.29 4.45 -50.15
C ALA A 317 -1.18 4.04 -50.18
N ALA A 318 -1.90 4.22 -49.08
CA ALA A 318 -3.29 3.85 -48.96
C ALA A 318 -4.22 4.73 -49.84
N ILE A 319 -3.73 5.89 -50.30
CA ILE A 319 -4.44 6.81 -51.20
C ILE A 319 -4.28 6.39 -52.66
N ASP A 320 -3.07 5.97 -53.07
CA ASP A 320 -2.77 5.48 -54.43
C ASP A 320 -1.95 4.18 -54.38
N PRO A 321 -2.64 3.02 -54.28
CA PRO A 321 -1.99 1.71 -54.14
C PRO A 321 -1.06 1.38 -55.31
N ALA A 322 -1.42 1.78 -56.53
CA ALA A 322 -0.71 1.40 -57.75
C ALA A 322 0.70 2.00 -57.83
N ARG A 323 0.88 3.26 -57.38
CA ARG A 323 2.19 3.94 -57.39
C ARG A 323 3.14 3.39 -56.35
N LEU A 324 2.68 3.16 -55.12
CA LEU A 324 3.59 2.73 -54.05
C LEU A 324 3.87 1.22 -54.05
N GLN A 325 3.01 0.41 -54.68
CA GLN A 325 3.18 -1.04 -54.78
C GLN A 325 4.50 -1.43 -55.47
N GLN A 326 5.01 -0.60 -56.38
CA GLN A 326 6.34 -0.78 -57.00
C GLN A 326 7.49 -0.56 -56.00
N TRP A 327 7.31 0.37 -55.06
CA TRP A 327 8.31 0.71 -54.03
C TRP A 327 8.14 -0.10 -52.74
N PHE A 328 7.01 -0.79 -52.58
CA PHE A 328 6.62 -1.51 -51.36
C PHE A 328 7.67 -2.55 -50.95
N ALA A 329 8.12 -3.37 -51.90
CA ALA A 329 9.15 -4.38 -51.66
C ALA A 329 10.49 -3.75 -51.26
N LEU A 330 10.89 -2.66 -51.93
CA LEU A 330 12.13 -1.94 -51.63
C LEU A 330 12.11 -1.31 -50.23
N LEU A 331 11.01 -0.62 -49.88
CA LEU A 331 10.82 -0.03 -48.56
C LEU A 331 10.89 -1.10 -47.45
N TRP A 332 10.28 -2.26 -47.68
CA TRP A 332 10.35 -3.36 -46.73
C TRP A 332 11.76 -3.93 -46.56
N LEU A 333 12.45 -4.19 -47.68
CA LEU A 333 13.79 -4.77 -47.67
C LEU A 333 14.86 -3.82 -47.10
N VAL A 334 14.78 -2.54 -47.43
CA VAL A 334 15.83 -1.54 -47.13
C VAL A 334 15.58 -0.79 -45.83
N VAL A 335 14.31 -0.59 -45.44
CA VAL A 335 13.96 0.21 -44.26
C VAL A 335 13.35 -0.65 -43.16
N VAL A 336 12.25 -1.35 -43.45
CA VAL A 336 11.44 -2.03 -42.43
C VAL A 336 12.17 -3.20 -41.78
N ILE A 337 12.72 -4.12 -42.57
CA ILE A 337 13.43 -5.31 -42.06
C ILE A 337 14.70 -4.90 -41.28
N PRO A 338 15.60 -4.05 -41.82
CA PRO A 338 16.79 -3.62 -41.08
C PRO A 338 16.45 -2.89 -39.79
N TRP A 339 15.41 -2.04 -39.79
CA TRP A 339 14.91 -1.39 -38.58
C TRP A 339 14.45 -2.39 -37.53
N ALA A 340 13.59 -3.34 -37.91
CA ALA A 340 13.07 -4.35 -36.99
C ALA A 340 14.20 -5.22 -36.41
N VAL A 341 15.16 -5.63 -37.25
CA VAL A 341 16.34 -6.39 -36.82
C VAL A 341 17.23 -5.58 -35.88
N ALA A 342 17.45 -4.29 -36.15
CA ALA A 342 18.23 -3.43 -35.27
C ALA A 342 17.57 -3.26 -33.89
N MET A 343 16.25 -3.05 -33.83
CA MET A 343 15.52 -2.90 -32.57
C MET A 343 15.46 -4.19 -31.75
N LEU A 344 15.20 -5.33 -32.41
CA LEU A 344 15.25 -6.64 -31.79
C LEU A 344 16.65 -6.99 -31.31
N GLY A 345 17.68 -6.74 -32.13
CA GLY A 345 19.08 -6.96 -31.79
C GLY A 345 19.54 -6.10 -30.60
N TRP A 346 19.14 -4.84 -30.55
CA TRP A 346 19.43 -3.97 -29.40
C TRP A 346 18.71 -4.46 -28.12
N SER A 347 17.43 -4.82 -28.22
CA SER A 347 16.67 -5.39 -27.11
C SER A 347 17.31 -6.68 -26.58
N ALA A 348 17.72 -7.57 -27.49
CA ALA A 348 18.44 -8.81 -27.19
C ALA A 348 19.78 -8.52 -26.50
N TRP A 349 20.56 -7.56 -27.00
CA TRP A 349 21.82 -7.14 -26.39
C TRP A 349 21.61 -6.67 -24.94
N ILE A 350 20.60 -5.83 -24.70
CA ILE A 350 20.28 -5.34 -23.35
C ILE A 350 20.01 -6.53 -22.42
N LEU A 351 19.13 -7.45 -22.83
CA LEU A 351 18.77 -8.64 -22.06
C LEU A 351 19.96 -9.57 -21.81
N ILE A 352 20.73 -9.91 -22.84
CA ILE A 352 21.91 -10.78 -22.74
C ILE A 352 22.95 -10.13 -21.82
N SER A 353 23.18 -8.82 -21.96
CA SER A 353 24.12 -8.09 -21.10
C SER A 353 23.70 -8.13 -19.64
N ALA A 354 22.40 -8.00 -19.34
CA ALA A 354 21.84 -8.06 -17.99
C ALA A 354 21.84 -9.48 -17.42
N ALA A 355 21.45 -10.46 -18.24
CA ALA A 355 21.38 -11.86 -17.86
C ALA A 355 22.75 -12.44 -17.51
N ILE A 356 23.79 -12.10 -18.30
CA ILE A 356 25.16 -12.61 -18.13
C ILE A 356 25.96 -11.77 -17.13
N ARG A 357 25.95 -10.44 -17.25
CA ARG A 357 26.83 -9.58 -16.42
C ARG A 357 26.26 -9.27 -15.05
N GLN A 358 24.93 -9.16 -14.94
CA GLN A 358 24.25 -8.72 -13.71
C GLN A 358 23.45 -9.85 -13.04
N ASN A 359 23.39 -11.04 -13.64
CA ASN A 359 22.60 -12.18 -13.15
C ASN A 359 21.13 -11.81 -12.87
N HIS A 360 20.55 -10.96 -13.73
CA HIS A 360 19.22 -10.38 -13.53
C HIS A 360 18.12 -11.39 -13.92
N ALA A 361 17.40 -11.93 -12.93
CA ALA A 361 16.44 -13.01 -13.15
C ALA A 361 15.29 -12.68 -14.14
N PRO A 362 14.62 -11.51 -14.07
CA PRO A 362 13.64 -11.12 -15.07
C PRO A 362 14.17 -11.13 -16.51
N ALA A 363 15.44 -10.74 -16.70
CA ALA A 363 16.05 -10.71 -18.03
C ALA A 363 16.33 -12.14 -18.55
N GLN A 364 16.70 -13.06 -17.67
CA GLN A 364 16.92 -14.48 -18.00
C GLN A 364 15.62 -15.17 -18.43
N ILE A 365 14.50 -14.87 -17.78
CA ILE A 365 13.18 -15.42 -18.15
C ILE A 365 12.81 -14.94 -19.56
N VAL A 366 12.86 -13.62 -19.81
CA VAL A 366 12.52 -13.05 -21.12
C VAL A 366 13.46 -13.57 -22.22
N LEU A 367 14.74 -13.78 -21.93
CA LEU A 367 15.70 -14.34 -22.90
C LEU A 367 15.30 -15.73 -23.40
N GLY A 368 14.68 -16.57 -22.57
CA GLY A 368 14.16 -17.88 -22.99
C GLY A 368 13.12 -17.76 -24.11
N SER A 369 12.23 -16.77 -24.04
CA SER A 369 11.24 -16.52 -25.10
C SER A 369 11.88 -16.04 -26.41
N LEU A 370 12.99 -15.30 -26.33
CA LEU A 370 13.73 -14.85 -27.51
C LEU A 370 14.36 -16.02 -28.28
N ILE A 371 14.83 -17.06 -27.57
CA ILE A 371 15.35 -18.28 -28.21
C ILE A 371 14.26 -18.94 -29.06
N VAL A 372 13.05 -19.09 -28.51
CA VAL A 372 11.90 -19.66 -29.23
C VAL A 372 11.56 -18.81 -30.46
N ILE A 373 11.55 -17.49 -30.32
CA ILE A 373 11.28 -16.57 -31.43
C ILE A 373 12.33 -16.68 -32.53
N ILE A 374 13.61 -16.81 -32.19
CA ILE A 374 14.68 -17.01 -33.17
C ILE A 374 14.49 -18.32 -33.93
N MET A 375 14.09 -19.41 -33.25
CA MET A 375 13.79 -20.67 -33.92
C MET A 375 12.60 -20.57 -34.87
N MET A 376 11.52 -19.90 -34.45
CA MET A 376 10.34 -19.64 -35.29
C MET A 376 10.70 -18.75 -36.49
N ALA A 377 11.55 -17.74 -36.30
CA ALA A 377 12.00 -16.86 -37.37
C ALA A 377 12.88 -17.62 -38.37
N GLY A 378 13.77 -18.47 -37.87
CA GLY A 378 14.56 -19.38 -38.69
C GLY A 378 13.67 -20.30 -39.53
N HIS A 379 12.65 -20.91 -38.93
CA HIS A 379 11.67 -21.75 -39.63
C HIS A 379 10.98 -20.99 -40.77
N ASP A 380 10.46 -19.79 -40.50
CA ASP A 380 9.78 -18.98 -41.51
C ASP A 380 10.72 -18.57 -42.64
N ILE A 381 11.98 -18.21 -42.33
CA ILE A 381 13.00 -17.90 -43.35
C ILE A 381 13.29 -19.11 -44.23
N LEU A 382 13.54 -20.29 -43.64
CA LEU A 382 13.80 -21.52 -44.38
C LEU A 382 12.60 -21.96 -45.23
N SER A 383 11.38 -21.69 -44.75
CA SER A 383 10.14 -21.96 -45.48
C SER A 383 9.97 -21.01 -46.67
N VAL A 384 10.31 -19.72 -46.51
CA VAL A 384 10.22 -18.73 -47.58
C VAL A 384 11.30 -18.95 -48.66
N THR A 385 12.49 -19.40 -48.30
CA THR A 385 13.57 -19.72 -49.26
C THR A 385 13.36 -21.05 -49.99
N GLY A 386 12.35 -21.84 -49.59
CA GLY A 386 12.03 -23.14 -50.20
C GLY A 386 12.95 -24.28 -49.77
N VAL A 387 13.71 -24.11 -48.68
CA VAL A 387 14.54 -25.18 -48.08
C VAL A 387 13.67 -26.15 -47.29
N LEU A 388 12.66 -25.63 -46.58
CA LEU A 388 11.61 -26.42 -45.95
C LEU A 388 10.37 -26.40 -46.85
N ASP A 389 9.75 -27.57 -47.05
CA ASP A 389 8.44 -27.65 -47.69
C ASP A 389 7.43 -26.87 -46.84
N LEU A 390 6.78 -25.87 -47.45
CA LEU A 390 5.81 -24.93 -46.85
C LEU A 390 4.53 -25.58 -46.30
N ARG A 391 4.51 -26.89 -46.07
CA ARG A 391 3.39 -27.63 -45.45
C ARG A 391 3.10 -27.15 -44.02
N VAL A 392 4.01 -26.40 -43.41
CA VAL A 392 3.90 -25.83 -42.06
C VAL A 392 3.43 -24.37 -42.14
N PRO A 393 2.41 -23.95 -41.36
CA PRO A 393 1.98 -22.56 -41.29
C PRO A 393 3.10 -21.58 -40.90
N SER A 394 3.03 -20.33 -41.38
CA SER A 394 3.95 -19.28 -40.94
C SER A 394 3.77 -19.00 -39.45
N MET A 395 4.90 -19.03 -38.73
CA MET A 395 4.96 -18.89 -37.28
C MET A 395 5.02 -17.43 -36.82
N THR A 396 5.20 -16.49 -37.75
CA THR A 396 5.30 -15.04 -37.48
C THR A 396 4.16 -14.51 -36.62
N ARG A 397 2.94 -15.06 -36.74
CA ARG A 397 1.75 -14.63 -35.99
C ARG A 397 1.80 -14.92 -34.49
N TYR A 398 2.61 -15.89 -34.06
CA TYR A 398 2.70 -16.28 -32.65
C TYR A 398 3.88 -15.60 -31.93
N MET A 399 4.86 -15.07 -32.67
CA MET A 399 6.10 -14.52 -32.09
C MET A 399 5.85 -13.35 -31.13
N ALA A 400 5.09 -12.34 -31.57
CA ALA A 400 4.81 -11.16 -30.76
C ALA A 400 3.93 -11.49 -29.54
N PRO A 401 2.78 -12.20 -29.65
CA PRO A 401 2.01 -12.61 -28.48
C PRO A 401 2.81 -13.41 -27.45
N LEU A 402 3.69 -14.33 -27.89
CA LEU A 402 4.54 -15.10 -27.00
C LEU A 402 5.48 -14.18 -26.20
N LEU A 403 6.23 -13.31 -26.90
CA LEU A 403 7.16 -12.37 -26.26
C LEU A 403 6.43 -11.46 -25.27
N MET A 404 5.32 -10.88 -25.71
CA MET A 404 4.56 -9.93 -24.90
C MET A 404 3.93 -10.60 -23.68
N THR A 405 3.50 -11.87 -23.80
CA THR A 405 3.00 -12.64 -22.65
C THR A 405 4.08 -12.84 -21.61
N VAL A 406 5.28 -13.27 -22.01
CA VAL A 406 6.39 -13.51 -21.08
C VAL A 406 6.84 -12.21 -20.40
N ILE A 407 6.96 -11.11 -21.14
CA ILE A 407 7.29 -9.80 -20.57
C ILE A 407 6.19 -9.35 -19.59
N SER A 408 4.92 -9.41 -20.00
CA SER A 408 3.79 -8.97 -19.17
C SER A 408 3.67 -9.79 -17.89
N ALA A 409 3.79 -11.12 -17.98
CA ALA A 409 3.80 -12.00 -16.82
C ALA A 409 4.96 -11.69 -15.87
N THR A 410 6.15 -11.40 -16.43
CA THR A 410 7.32 -11.00 -15.63
C THR A 410 7.09 -9.68 -14.89
N LEU A 411 6.48 -8.69 -15.55
CA LEU A 411 6.13 -7.41 -14.93
C LEU A 411 5.03 -7.57 -13.87
N MET A 412 4.00 -8.37 -14.15
CA MET A 412 2.93 -8.66 -13.21
C MET A 412 3.45 -9.37 -11.96
N TRP A 413 4.35 -10.35 -12.13
CA TRP A 413 5.01 -11.03 -11.01
C TRP A 413 5.87 -10.07 -10.19
N ARG A 414 6.61 -9.17 -10.86
CA ARG A 414 7.41 -8.13 -10.18
C ARG A 414 6.52 -7.22 -9.33
N PHE A 415 5.39 -6.79 -9.88
CA PHE A 415 4.41 -5.96 -9.19
C PHE A 415 3.78 -6.69 -8.00
N ALA A 416 3.33 -7.94 -8.19
CA ALA A 416 2.78 -8.77 -7.11
C ALA A 416 3.79 -8.97 -5.97
N LYS A 417 5.07 -9.19 -6.30
CA LYS A 417 6.13 -9.29 -5.31
C LYS A 417 6.32 -7.99 -4.52
N ALA A 418 6.32 -6.84 -5.20
CA ALA A 418 6.44 -5.53 -4.55
C ALA A 418 5.27 -5.26 -3.60
N LEU A 419 4.03 -5.57 -4.00
CA LEU A 419 2.85 -5.49 -3.13
C LEU A 419 2.97 -6.37 -1.87
N GLY A 420 3.53 -7.58 -2.03
CA GLY A 420 3.77 -8.48 -0.91
C GLY A 420 4.83 -7.94 0.08
N GLU A 421 5.86 -7.26 -0.42
CA GLU A 421 6.88 -6.62 0.41
C GLU A 421 6.30 -5.42 1.19
N VAL A 422 5.48 -4.59 0.55
CA VAL A 422 4.77 -3.47 1.22
C VAL A 422 3.82 -4.01 2.30
N SER A 423 3.05 -5.06 2.01
CA SER A 423 2.14 -5.66 3.00
C SER A 423 2.91 -6.18 4.21
N ARG A 424 4.05 -6.86 3.98
CA ARG A 424 4.91 -7.34 5.05
C ARG A 424 5.51 -6.20 5.88
N PHE A 425 5.93 -5.10 5.25
CA PHE A 425 6.43 -3.92 5.98
C PHE A 425 5.34 -3.31 6.86
N ASN A 426 4.11 -3.21 6.35
CA ASN A 426 2.97 -2.71 7.10
C ASN A 426 2.64 -3.61 8.30
N ASP A 427 2.73 -4.93 8.15
CA ASP A 427 2.54 -5.88 9.26
C ASP A 427 3.64 -5.74 10.34
N VAL A 428 4.90 -5.57 9.92
CA VAL A 428 6.01 -5.35 10.86
C VAL A 428 5.81 -4.03 11.60
N LEU A 429 5.51 -2.94 10.89
CA LEU A 429 5.28 -1.63 11.47
C LEU A 429 4.11 -1.65 12.47
N ARG A 430 3.00 -2.30 12.14
CA ARG A 430 1.87 -2.47 13.06
C ARG A 430 2.26 -3.21 14.34
N ARG A 431 3.10 -4.24 14.23
CA ARG A 431 3.60 -4.97 15.40
C ARG A 431 4.51 -4.10 16.25
N GLU A 432 5.45 -3.38 15.64
CA GLU A 432 6.36 -2.47 16.35
C GLU A 432 5.62 -1.35 17.08
N VAL A 433 4.61 -0.75 16.43
CA VAL A 433 3.74 0.25 17.05
C VAL A 433 2.97 -0.35 18.23
N ALA A 434 2.38 -1.55 18.08
CA ALA A 434 1.67 -2.21 19.16
C ALA A 434 2.58 -2.55 20.36
N THR A 435 3.82 -2.98 20.12
CA THR A 435 4.80 -3.24 21.18
C THR A 435 5.21 -1.95 21.89
N ALA A 436 5.49 -0.87 21.13
CA ALA A 436 5.85 0.42 21.71
C ALA A 436 4.70 1.03 22.54
N GLU A 437 3.45 0.91 22.07
CA GLU A 437 2.28 1.33 22.85
C GLU A 437 2.14 0.54 24.15
N ALA A 438 2.36 -0.77 24.12
CA ALA A 438 2.28 -1.62 25.32
C ALA A 438 3.39 -1.27 26.34
N GLU A 439 4.62 -1.05 25.88
CA GLU A 439 5.73 -0.61 26.73
C GLU A 439 5.48 0.76 27.35
N LEU A 440 4.97 1.71 26.57
CA LEU A 440 4.64 3.05 27.04
C LEU A 440 3.53 3.01 28.10
N ARG A 441 2.45 2.25 27.85
CA ARG A 441 1.37 2.05 28.85
C ARG A 441 1.91 1.43 30.13
N ALA A 442 2.73 0.38 30.02
CA ALA A 442 3.34 -0.25 31.19
C ALA A 442 4.31 0.66 31.95
N SER A 443 4.97 1.61 31.28
CA SER A 443 5.81 2.63 31.92
C SER A 443 4.95 3.67 32.64
N PHE A 444 3.90 4.15 32.00
CA PHE A 444 2.97 5.13 32.57
C PHE A 444 2.26 4.57 33.81
N ASP A 445 1.78 3.33 33.75
CA ASP A 445 1.16 2.65 34.90
C ASP A 445 2.13 2.53 36.08
N ARG A 446 3.41 2.23 35.80
CA ARG A 446 4.47 2.17 36.81
C ARG A 446 4.75 3.54 37.44
N GLU A 447 4.86 4.58 36.62
CA GLU A 447 5.06 5.95 37.09
C GLU A 447 3.88 6.41 37.96
N GLN A 448 2.65 6.18 37.50
CA GLN A 448 1.44 6.54 38.24
C GLN A 448 1.34 5.79 39.58
N ALA A 449 1.71 4.50 39.62
CA ALA A 449 1.78 3.73 40.86
C ALA A 449 2.86 4.26 41.82
N GLN A 450 4.02 4.66 41.31
CA GLN A 450 5.08 5.29 42.11
C GLN A 450 4.63 6.64 42.67
N THR A 451 4.05 7.51 41.86
CA THR A 451 3.52 8.81 42.30
C THR A 451 2.46 8.63 43.38
N ARG A 452 1.54 7.67 43.22
CA ARG A 452 0.51 7.37 44.21
C ARG A 452 1.12 6.88 45.53
N THR A 453 2.12 6.01 45.46
CA THR A 453 2.80 5.47 46.66
C THR A 453 3.54 6.58 47.39
N ALA A 454 4.30 7.42 46.67
CA ALA A 454 5.00 8.57 47.22
C ALA A 454 4.04 9.59 47.87
N ALA A 455 2.88 9.83 47.25
CA ALA A 455 1.85 10.69 47.82
C ALA A 455 1.29 10.11 49.14
N LEU A 456 1.01 8.81 49.20
CA LEU A 456 0.54 8.14 50.42
C LEU A 456 1.59 8.15 51.54
N GLU A 457 2.86 7.93 51.21
CA GLU A 457 3.95 8.00 52.20
C GLU A 457 4.14 9.41 52.75
N SER A 458 4.09 10.44 51.89
CA SER A 458 4.14 11.83 52.31
C SER A 458 2.99 12.16 53.27
N GLU A 459 1.78 11.69 52.98
CA GLU A 459 0.61 11.87 53.85
C GLU A 459 0.81 11.18 55.20
N ARG A 460 1.27 9.93 55.19
CA ARG A 460 1.54 9.17 56.42
C ARG A 460 2.59 9.86 57.31
N LEU A 461 3.65 10.39 56.70
CA LEU A 461 4.70 11.11 57.42
C LEU A 461 4.17 12.42 58.03
N ARG A 462 3.33 13.16 57.29
CA ARG A 462 2.64 14.35 57.82
C ARG A 462 1.80 14.00 59.04
N LEU A 463 0.91 13.01 58.91
CA LEU A 463 0.05 12.54 60.01
C LEU A 463 0.85 12.09 61.24
N THR A 464 1.93 11.34 61.03
CA THR A 464 2.79 10.87 62.13
C THR A 464 3.43 12.04 62.88
N ARG A 465 3.88 13.06 62.15
CA ARG A 465 4.47 14.27 62.74
C ARG A 465 3.45 15.06 63.55
N ASP A 466 2.28 15.32 62.98
CA ASP A 466 1.21 16.08 63.65
C ASP A 466 0.74 15.38 64.95
N LEU A 467 0.64 14.05 64.92
CA LEU A 467 0.34 13.24 66.10
C LEU A 467 1.46 13.30 67.15
N HIS A 468 2.71 13.16 66.72
CA HIS A 468 3.86 13.12 67.63
C HIS A 468 4.09 14.47 68.33
N ASP A 469 4.03 15.58 67.60
CA ASP A 469 4.30 16.92 68.16
C ASP A 469 3.22 17.38 69.16
N GLY A 470 1.97 16.90 69.03
CA GLY A 470 0.89 17.17 69.98
C GLY A 470 0.85 16.26 71.20
N LEU A 471 1.01 14.95 71.01
CA LEU A 471 0.71 13.95 72.06
C LEU A 471 1.93 13.56 72.90
N ALA A 472 3.14 13.56 72.32
CA ALA A 472 4.33 13.06 73.00
C ALA A 472 4.67 13.90 74.25
N GLY A 473 4.59 15.23 74.14
CA GLY A 473 4.85 16.13 75.27
C GLY A 473 3.88 15.96 76.44
N GLN A 474 2.62 15.64 76.14
CA GLN A 474 1.59 15.47 77.17
C GLN A 474 1.64 14.10 77.84
N LEU A 475 1.93 13.04 77.08
CA LEU A 475 2.16 11.71 77.65
C LEU A 475 3.38 11.70 78.57
N VAL A 476 4.48 12.35 78.17
CA VAL A 476 5.66 12.52 79.03
C VAL A 476 5.30 13.27 80.32
N SER A 477 4.46 14.32 80.23
CA SER A 477 4.00 15.06 81.41
C SER A 477 3.14 14.21 82.35
N ILE A 478 2.27 13.34 81.82
CA ILE A 478 1.45 12.41 82.60
C ILE A 478 2.34 11.38 83.31
N VAL A 479 3.27 10.75 82.60
CA VAL A 479 4.20 9.76 83.17
C VAL A 479 5.03 10.39 84.29
N ALA A 480 5.61 11.57 84.06
CA ALA A 480 6.41 12.26 85.07
C ALA A 480 5.60 12.63 86.33
N GLN A 481 4.29 12.89 86.21
CA GLN A 481 3.42 13.17 87.35
C GLN A 481 3.03 11.91 88.15
N CYS A 482 3.00 10.75 87.49
CA CYS A 482 2.75 9.47 88.14
C CYS A 482 3.96 8.96 88.95
N GLU A 483 5.19 9.37 88.61
CA GLU A 483 6.42 8.94 89.29
C GLU A 483 6.76 9.76 90.56
N LEU A 484 5.97 10.81 90.88
CA LEU A 484 6.18 11.63 92.06
C LEU A 484 5.65 10.94 93.34
N PRO A 485 6.38 10.98 94.49
CA PRO A 485 5.99 10.26 95.72
C PRO A 485 4.66 10.70 96.35
N GLN A 486 4.17 11.90 96.02
CA GLN A 486 2.86 12.42 96.42
C GLN A 486 1.92 12.39 95.20
N HIS A 487 1.13 11.34 95.09
CA HIS A 487 0.21 11.12 93.98
C HIS A 487 -0.94 12.13 94.03
N ASP A 488 -0.81 13.25 93.31
CA ASP A 488 -1.93 14.17 93.06
C ASP A 488 -2.75 13.65 91.87
N TYR A 489 -3.61 12.66 92.15
CA TYR A 489 -4.49 12.03 91.17
C TYR A 489 -5.38 13.05 90.42
N ARG A 490 -5.64 14.24 90.99
CA ARG A 490 -6.37 15.30 90.29
C ARG A 490 -5.55 15.90 89.16
N ARG A 491 -4.23 16.12 89.36
CA ARG A 491 -3.33 16.64 88.33
C ARG A 491 -3.09 15.65 87.21
N ILE A 492 -2.89 14.38 87.54
CA ILE A 492 -2.76 13.29 86.55
C ILE A 492 -4.04 13.18 85.71
N GLY A 493 -5.22 13.20 86.35
CA GLY A 493 -6.49 13.18 85.63
C GLY A 493 -6.74 14.43 84.77
N ALA A 494 -6.23 15.59 85.17
CA ALA A 494 -6.31 16.81 84.35
C ALA A 494 -5.39 16.72 83.11
N ALA A 495 -4.16 16.25 83.28
CA ALA A 495 -3.22 16.06 82.18
C ALA A 495 -3.70 14.99 81.18
N ALA A 496 -4.30 13.89 81.65
CA ALA A 496 -4.90 12.87 80.80
C ALA A 496 -6.13 13.35 80.03
N ARG A 497 -6.98 14.18 80.66
CA ARG A 497 -8.11 14.83 79.97
C ARG A 497 -7.63 15.79 78.90
N GLN A 498 -6.57 16.56 79.18
CA GLN A 498 -5.95 17.46 78.22
C GLN A 498 -5.36 16.70 77.01
N ALA A 499 -4.72 15.55 77.24
CA ALA A 499 -4.24 14.67 76.18
C ALA A 499 -5.36 14.06 75.32
N LEU A 500 -6.47 13.67 75.94
CA LEU A 500 -7.64 13.20 75.21
C LEU A 500 -8.31 14.33 74.41
N ASP A 501 -8.33 15.54 74.96
CA ASP A 501 -8.87 16.73 74.33
C ASP A 501 -8.05 17.17 73.12
N ASP A 502 -6.72 17.05 73.18
CA ASP A 502 -5.80 17.32 72.09
C ASP A 502 -5.84 16.23 71.02
N LEU A 503 -5.98 14.95 71.40
CA LEU A 503 -6.20 13.85 70.44
C LEU A 503 -7.52 14.04 69.66
N ARG A 504 -8.60 14.40 70.36
CA ARG A 504 -9.89 14.72 69.72
C ARG A 504 -9.80 15.91 68.79
N LEU A 505 -8.99 16.92 69.13
CA LEU A 505 -8.74 18.08 68.29
C LEU A 505 -8.02 17.69 66.99
N VAL A 506 -7.03 16.79 67.07
CA VAL A 506 -6.33 16.26 65.88
C VAL A 506 -7.26 15.41 65.02
N VAL A 507 -8.07 14.51 65.62
CA VAL A 507 -9.06 13.71 64.87
C VAL A 507 -10.11 14.60 64.19
N ALA A 508 -10.59 15.64 64.87
CA ALA A 508 -11.51 16.61 64.26
C ALA A 508 -10.87 17.42 63.12
N SER A 509 -9.54 17.57 63.09
CA SER A 509 -8.84 18.17 61.94
C SER A 509 -8.62 17.20 60.77
N LEU A 510 -8.80 15.91 60.99
CA LEU A 510 -8.78 14.87 59.95
C LEU A 510 -10.14 14.66 59.30
N ASP A 511 -11.22 14.91 60.04
CA ASP A 511 -12.53 15.12 59.44
C ASP A 511 -12.52 16.48 58.73
N ASP A 512 -12.88 16.49 57.45
CA ASP A 512 -12.92 17.69 56.60
C ASP A 512 -14.06 18.63 57.09
N VAL A 513 -13.81 19.34 58.20
CA VAL A 513 -14.64 20.45 58.65
C VAL A 513 -14.34 21.57 57.67
N GLY A 514 -15.20 21.69 56.66
CA GLY A 514 -15.00 22.56 55.49
C GLY A 514 -14.65 24.02 55.82
N ASN A 515 -14.23 24.75 54.78
CA ASN A 515 -13.62 26.09 54.78
C ASN A 515 -14.44 27.26 55.38
N ASP A 516 -15.27 27.05 56.41
CA ASP A 516 -16.14 28.05 57.04
C ASP A 516 -15.71 28.34 58.49
N LEU A 517 -15.18 29.54 58.73
CA LEU A 517 -14.75 30.01 60.04
C LEU A 517 -15.90 30.07 61.06
N GLY A 518 -17.11 30.43 60.61
CA GLY A 518 -18.29 30.54 61.48
C GLY A 518 -18.69 29.18 62.05
N MET A 519 -18.70 28.15 61.20
CA MET A 519 -18.99 26.77 61.64
C MET A 519 -17.96 26.28 62.66
N MET A 520 -16.68 26.59 62.47
CA MET A 520 -15.62 26.21 63.41
C MET A 520 -15.76 26.94 64.75
N LEU A 521 -16.03 28.25 64.75
CA LEU A 521 -16.23 28.99 66.00
C LEU A 521 -17.48 28.52 66.76
N ALA A 522 -18.54 28.09 66.06
CA ALA A 522 -19.70 27.47 66.69
C ALA A 522 -19.35 26.15 67.41
N GLN A 523 -18.50 25.29 66.81
CA GLN A 523 -18.01 24.08 67.47
C GLN A 523 -17.18 24.40 68.74
N PHE A 524 -16.42 25.50 68.72
CA PHE A 524 -15.68 25.95 69.91
C PHE A 524 -16.64 26.37 71.04
N TYR A 525 -17.73 27.08 70.71
CA TYR A 525 -18.77 27.46 71.67
C TYR A 525 -19.40 26.24 72.36
N ASP A 526 -19.82 25.24 71.58
CA ASP A 526 -20.44 24.00 72.11
C ASP A 526 -19.53 23.24 73.06
N ARG A 527 -18.20 23.37 72.89
CA ARG A 527 -17.20 22.72 73.73
C ARG A 527 -16.88 23.49 75.01
N ILE A 528 -16.68 24.80 74.92
CA ILE A 528 -16.22 25.64 76.05
C ILE A 528 -17.39 26.06 76.94
N GLY A 529 -18.59 26.26 76.37
CA GLY A 529 -19.79 26.67 77.12
C GLY A 529 -20.07 25.77 78.33
N PRO A 530 -20.20 24.44 78.17
CA PRO A 530 -20.44 23.52 79.28
C PRO A 530 -19.31 23.52 80.33
N GLN A 531 -18.06 23.72 79.90
CA GLN A 531 -16.90 23.74 80.81
C GLN A 531 -16.89 24.98 81.72
N LEU A 532 -17.25 26.14 81.17
CA LEU A 532 -17.36 27.38 81.94
C LEU A 532 -18.58 27.34 82.87
N GLN A 533 -19.72 26.84 82.38
CA GLN A 533 -20.93 26.69 83.18
C GLN A 533 -20.70 25.77 84.39
N ALA A 534 -19.98 24.66 84.22
CA ALA A 534 -19.62 23.75 85.32
C ALA A 534 -18.73 24.42 86.38
N GLN A 535 -18.04 25.51 86.05
CA GLN A 535 -17.22 26.30 86.97
C GLN A 535 -17.96 27.54 87.51
N GLY A 536 -19.24 27.71 87.17
CA GLY A 536 -20.06 28.84 87.60
C GLY A 536 -19.73 30.16 86.89
N ILE A 537 -19.11 30.10 85.71
CA ILE A 537 -18.73 31.27 84.90
C ILE A 537 -19.70 31.38 83.72
N GLU A 538 -20.30 32.55 83.54
CA GLU A 538 -21.19 32.87 82.42
C GLU A 538 -20.37 33.15 81.15
N LEU A 539 -20.74 32.55 80.03
CA LEU A 539 -20.16 32.82 78.71
C LEU A 539 -21.08 33.75 77.92
N ASP A 540 -20.63 34.97 77.66
CA ASP A 540 -21.28 35.91 76.75
C ASP A 540 -20.70 35.73 75.33
N TRP A 541 -21.47 35.09 74.45
CA TRP A 541 -21.04 34.74 73.10
C TRP A 541 -21.75 35.62 72.06
N GLN A 542 -20.96 36.41 71.32
CA GLN A 542 -21.50 37.33 70.31
C GLN A 542 -20.77 37.10 68.99
N MET A 543 -21.51 36.70 67.95
CA MET A 543 -20.97 36.48 66.61
C MET A 543 -21.77 37.31 65.60
N ALA A 544 -21.14 38.32 65.02
CA ALA A 544 -21.66 39.02 63.86
C ALA A 544 -21.38 38.21 62.57
N PRO A 545 -22.06 38.50 61.45
CA PRO A 545 -21.71 37.91 60.16
C PRO A 545 -20.22 38.13 59.84
N LEU A 546 -19.48 37.05 59.59
CA LEU A 546 -18.04 37.09 59.34
C LEU A 546 -17.77 37.01 57.82
N PRO A 547 -16.78 37.75 57.28
CA PRO A 547 -16.32 37.58 55.91
C PRO A 547 -15.62 36.23 55.70
N ASP A 548 -15.64 35.74 54.46
CA ASP A 548 -14.89 34.56 54.05
C ASP A 548 -13.37 34.81 54.16
N ILE A 549 -12.64 33.82 54.68
CA ILE A 549 -11.18 33.85 54.76
C ILE A 549 -10.60 32.87 53.74
N GLU A 550 -9.81 33.38 52.80
CA GLU A 550 -9.17 32.58 51.77
C GLU A 550 -8.00 31.77 52.37
N GLY A 551 -7.85 30.52 51.93
CA GLY A 551 -6.79 29.62 52.42
C GLY A 551 -7.05 29.01 53.81
N LEU A 552 -8.25 29.18 54.38
CA LEU A 552 -8.66 28.51 55.61
C LEU A 552 -8.65 26.99 55.42
N ARG A 553 -7.94 26.29 56.32
CA ARG A 553 -7.75 24.83 56.33
C ARG A 553 -7.87 24.34 57.77
N SER A 554 -8.11 23.04 57.95
CA SER A 554 -8.24 22.42 59.28
C SER A 554 -7.05 22.70 60.21
N GLU A 555 -5.84 22.83 59.66
CA GLU A 555 -4.61 23.19 60.38
C GLU A 555 -4.64 24.63 60.96
N HIS A 556 -5.22 25.57 60.22
CA HIS A 556 -5.39 26.95 60.66
C HIS A 556 -6.44 27.05 61.77
N ALA A 557 -7.54 26.31 61.62
CA ALA A 557 -8.60 26.21 62.61
C ALA A 557 -8.10 25.67 63.96
N LEU A 558 -7.30 24.61 63.91
CA LEU A 558 -6.67 23.99 65.07
C LEU A 558 -5.84 25.00 65.86
N THR A 559 -5.06 25.79 65.13
CA THR A 559 -4.18 26.82 65.69
C THR A 559 -4.98 27.94 66.33
N LEU A 560 -6.10 28.36 65.71
CA LEU A 560 -7.00 29.37 66.27
C LEU A 560 -7.70 28.88 67.55
N PHE A 561 -8.27 27.67 67.54
CA PHE A 561 -8.88 27.06 68.74
C PHE A 561 -7.93 27.02 69.92
N ARG A 562 -6.68 26.67 69.64
CA ARG A 562 -5.58 26.63 70.61
C ARG A 562 -5.28 28.00 71.23
N ILE A 563 -5.41 29.10 70.47
CA ILE A 563 -5.24 30.46 71.00
C ILE A 563 -6.45 30.83 71.88
N LEU A 564 -7.67 30.57 71.41
CA LEU A 564 -8.90 30.88 72.15
C LEU A 564 -9.01 30.08 73.46
N GLN A 565 -8.65 28.80 73.44
CA GLN A 565 -8.67 27.95 74.63
C GLN A 565 -7.67 28.44 75.68
N GLU A 566 -6.47 28.83 75.27
CA GLU A 566 -5.46 29.38 76.18
C GLU A 566 -5.93 30.73 76.75
N ALA A 567 -6.57 31.59 75.95
CA ALA A 567 -7.15 32.85 76.41
C ALA A 567 -8.25 32.64 77.47
N VAL A 568 -9.20 31.73 77.20
CA VAL A 568 -10.26 31.36 78.16
C VAL A 568 -9.69 30.72 79.42
N THR A 569 -8.73 29.81 79.28
CA THR A 569 -8.07 29.15 80.42
C THR A 569 -7.37 30.18 81.30
N ASN A 570 -6.70 31.17 80.70
CA ASN A 570 -6.05 32.25 81.43
C ASN A 570 -7.07 33.13 82.17
N ALA A 571 -8.20 33.46 81.53
CA ALA A 571 -9.31 34.16 82.19
C ALA A 571 -9.80 33.38 83.41
N VAL A 572 -10.17 32.11 83.25
CA VAL A 572 -10.68 31.26 84.34
C VAL A 572 -9.69 31.13 85.50
N ARG A 573 -8.41 30.90 85.20
CA ARG A 573 -7.40 30.56 86.21
C ARG A 573 -6.83 31.75 86.95
N HIS A 574 -6.77 32.92 86.31
CA HIS A 574 -6.06 34.08 86.83
C HIS A 574 -6.95 35.27 87.18
N SER A 575 -8.05 35.49 86.46
CA SER A 575 -8.85 36.72 86.60
C SER A 575 -9.79 36.71 87.82
N GLY A 576 -10.29 35.54 88.23
CA GLY A 576 -11.37 35.43 89.22
C GLY A 576 -12.74 35.94 88.71
N CYS A 577 -12.90 36.03 87.39
CA CYS A 577 -14.12 36.52 86.74
C CYS A 577 -15.35 35.62 87.01
N ARG A 578 -16.53 36.22 86.90
CA ARG A 578 -17.81 35.50 86.84
C ARG A 578 -18.39 35.44 85.43
N ARG A 579 -17.88 36.26 84.52
CA ARG A 579 -18.24 36.29 83.11
C ARG A 579 -16.99 36.36 82.22
N VAL A 580 -17.04 35.63 81.12
CA VAL A 580 -16.10 35.76 79.99
C VAL A 580 -16.92 36.08 78.75
N ALA A 581 -16.55 37.13 78.02
CA ALA A 581 -17.17 37.51 76.75
C ALA A 581 -16.25 37.13 75.58
N ILE A 582 -16.82 36.47 74.57
CA ILE A 582 -16.16 36.20 73.30
C ILE A 582 -16.97 36.88 72.19
N VAL A 583 -16.37 37.90 71.59
CA VAL A 583 -17.00 38.72 70.56
C VAL A 583 -16.24 38.53 69.25
N MET A 584 -16.96 38.17 68.19
CA MET A 584 -16.44 37.94 66.85
C MET A 584 -17.15 38.86 65.89
N ALA A 585 -16.39 39.70 65.19
CA ALA A 585 -16.93 40.65 64.24
C ALA A 585 -15.94 40.90 63.09
N PRO A 586 -16.39 41.46 61.95
CA PRO A 586 -15.47 42.01 60.96
C PRO A 586 -14.49 42.98 61.61
N ALA A 587 -13.22 42.92 61.24
CA ALA A 587 -12.21 43.80 61.82
C ALA A 587 -12.51 45.28 61.47
N PRO A 588 -12.18 46.25 62.33
CA PRO A 588 -12.41 47.67 62.01
C PRO A 588 -11.63 48.06 60.75
N GLY A 589 -12.31 48.66 59.77
CA GLY A 589 -11.73 48.97 58.46
C GLY A 589 -11.88 47.88 57.39
N SER A 590 -12.46 46.72 57.73
CA SER A 590 -12.81 45.65 56.78
C SER A 590 -14.08 45.97 55.96
N ASN A 591 -14.13 47.14 55.33
CA ASN A 591 -15.17 47.38 54.33
C ASN A 591 -14.91 46.41 53.16
N SER A 592 -15.95 45.71 52.74
CA SER A 592 -15.94 44.47 51.95
C SER A 592 -15.46 44.58 50.49
N GLU A 593 -14.55 45.51 50.19
CA GLU A 593 -13.89 45.65 48.89
C GLU A 593 -12.40 45.92 49.14
N GLY A 594 -11.56 44.88 48.95
CA GLY A 594 -10.11 45.00 49.02
C GLY A 594 -9.57 45.93 47.93
N GLY A 595 -9.55 47.23 48.23
CA GLY A 595 -8.85 48.23 47.43
C GLY A 595 -7.33 48.12 47.63
N PRO A 596 -6.50 48.46 46.63
CA PRO A 596 -5.04 48.30 46.68
C PRO A 596 -4.33 49.18 47.74
N ASP A 597 -5.07 50.08 48.39
CA ASP A 597 -4.56 51.12 49.28
C ASP A 597 -4.89 50.79 50.75
N GLY A 598 -4.28 49.73 51.29
CA GLY A 598 -3.61 49.78 52.59
C GLY A 598 -4.36 50.00 53.92
N GLU A 599 -5.70 50.07 54.02
CA GLU A 599 -6.37 50.32 55.33
C GLU A 599 -7.06 49.11 55.99
N GLY A 600 -7.16 47.94 55.33
CA GLY A 600 -7.79 46.73 55.89
C GLY A 600 -6.86 45.52 55.95
N ARG A 601 -5.85 45.52 56.84
CA ARG A 601 -4.91 44.37 56.98
C ARG A 601 -5.59 43.08 57.48
N PHE A 602 -6.75 43.20 58.13
CA PHE A 602 -7.44 42.10 58.81
C PHE A 602 -8.91 42.02 58.40
N ALA A 603 -9.42 40.80 58.28
CA ALA A 603 -10.80 40.49 57.90
C ALA A 603 -11.70 40.31 59.13
N VAL A 604 -11.21 39.61 60.16
CA VAL A 604 -12.01 39.22 61.33
C VAL A 604 -11.27 39.60 62.60
N ARG A 605 -11.98 40.23 63.53
CA ARG A 605 -11.52 40.50 64.89
C ARG A 605 -12.24 39.58 65.87
N ILE A 606 -11.46 38.85 66.66
CA ILE A 606 -11.96 38.02 67.75
C ILE A 606 -11.44 38.60 69.06
N VAL A 607 -12.36 38.87 69.99
CA VAL A 607 -12.07 39.48 71.28
C VAL A 607 -12.49 38.54 72.39
N VAL A 608 -11.55 38.12 73.23
CA VAL A 608 -11.83 37.41 74.48
C VAL A 608 -11.62 38.38 75.64
N ARG A 609 -12.67 38.66 76.41
CA ARG A 609 -12.65 39.62 77.52
C ARG A 609 -13.10 38.95 78.81
N ASP A 610 -12.36 39.18 79.88
CA ASP A 610 -12.81 38.89 81.25
C ASP A 610 -13.11 40.18 82.02
N GLU A 611 -13.93 40.06 83.07
CA GLU A 611 -14.28 41.15 84.01
C GLU A 611 -13.56 40.99 85.37
N GLY A 612 -12.36 40.40 85.38
CA GLY A 612 -11.63 40.11 86.60
C GLY A 612 -10.66 41.21 87.02
N ARG A 613 -9.68 40.85 87.86
CA ARG A 613 -8.73 41.77 88.50
C ARG A 613 -7.60 42.33 87.59
N GLY A 614 -7.59 41.99 86.31
CA GLY A 614 -6.51 42.31 85.38
C GLY A 614 -5.14 41.72 85.76
N ILE A 615 -4.09 42.12 85.03
CA ILE A 615 -2.71 41.69 85.23
C ILE A 615 -2.00 42.68 86.19
N PRO A 616 -1.44 42.21 87.33
CA PRO A 616 -0.74 43.08 88.28
C PRO A 616 0.45 43.81 87.64
N GLY A 617 0.44 45.15 87.70
CA GLY A 617 1.49 46.00 87.14
C GLY A 617 1.24 46.51 85.70
N GLY A 618 0.09 46.21 85.11
CA GLY A 618 -0.36 46.83 83.87
C GLY A 618 -0.88 48.26 84.10
N THR A 619 -0.51 49.20 83.23
CA THR A 619 -1.11 50.55 83.19
C THR A 619 -2.55 50.47 82.66
N PRO A 620 -3.53 51.18 83.25
CA PRO A 620 -4.89 51.24 82.71
C PRO A 620 -4.88 51.72 81.25
N GLY A 621 -5.40 50.90 80.34
CA GLY A 621 -5.45 51.22 78.90
C GLY A 621 -4.12 51.11 78.15
N GLY A 622 -3.05 50.63 78.78
CA GLY A 622 -1.74 50.43 78.16
C GLY A 622 -1.52 49.01 77.63
N ILE A 623 -0.71 48.87 76.58
CA ILE A 623 -0.18 47.57 76.14
C ILE A 623 0.69 47.02 77.26
N ALA A 624 0.27 45.94 77.91
CA ALA A 624 0.98 45.38 79.06
C ALA A 624 2.34 44.81 78.61
N ALA A 625 3.42 45.57 78.84
CA ALA A 625 4.80 45.14 78.68
C ALA A 625 5.38 44.69 80.03
N ALA A 626 4.88 43.60 80.62
CA ALA A 626 5.48 43.05 81.83
C ALA A 626 5.33 41.51 81.95
N ARG A 627 6.49 40.83 82.01
CA ARG A 627 6.76 39.41 82.32
C ARG A 627 5.88 38.37 81.60
N SER A 628 6.35 37.98 80.41
CA SER A 628 5.87 36.87 79.58
C SER A 628 5.74 35.54 80.35
N GLY A 629 4.52 35.17 80.73
CA GLY A 629 4.19 33.77 81.01
C GLY A 629 4.31 32.92 79.74
N LYS A 630 4.66 31.62 79.88
CA LYS A 630 4.77 30.68 78.73
C LYS A 630 3.52 30.66 77.83
N GLY A 631 2.32 30.82 78.41
CA GLY A 631 1.05 30.85 77.69
C GLY A 631 0.92 32.01 76.69
N LEU A 632 1.25 33.24 77.09
CA LEU A 632 1.16 34.41 76.21
C LEU A 632 2.15 34.34 75.05
N ASN A 633 3.36 33.84 75.28
CA ASN A 633 4.35 33.66 74.22
C ASN A 633 3.88 32.61 73.20
N ASN A 634 3.30 31.51 73.68
CA ASN A 634 2.73 30.47 72.81
C ASN A 634 1.56 31.00 71.98
N MET A 635 0.67 31.81 72.56
CA MET A 635 -0.42 32.46 71.82
C MET A 635 0.11 33.40 70.74
N ARG A 636 1.14 34.21 71.04
CA ARG A 636 1.76 35.11 70.04
C ARG A 636 2.42 34.35 68.89
N MET A 637 3.17 33.29 69.18
CA MET A 637 3.79 32.46 68.13
C MET A 637 2.73 31.79 67.23
N ARG A 638 1.65 31.29 67.82
CA ARG A 638 0.52 30.71 67.07
C ARG A 638 -0.22 31.75 66.24
N ALA A 639 -0.46 32.94 66.78
CA ALA A 639 -1.05 34.04 66.02
C ALA A 639 -0.16 34.43 64.83
N ALA A 640 1.15 34.55 65.04
CA ALA A 640 2.10 34.84 63.95
C ALA A 640 2.09 33.76 62.87
N SER A 641 1.97 32.47 63.21
CA SER A 641 1.86 31.39 62.22
C SER A 641 0.58 31.43 61.37
N LEU A 642 -0.46 32.13 61.85
CA LEU A 642 -1.68 32.41 61.09
C LEU A 642 -1.59 33.72 60.30
N GLY A 643 -0.46 34.44 60.34
CA GLY A 643 -0.38 35.83 59.87
C GLY A 643 -1.24 36.81 60.69
N ALA A 644 -1.75 36.38 61.84
CA ALA A 644 -2.66 37.12 62.70
C ALA A 644 -1.90 37.99 63.71
N GLU A 645 -2.52 39.10 64.12
CA GLU A 645 -1.98 39.98 65.16
C GLU A 645 -2.71 39.77 66.48
N LEU A 646 -1.94 39.60 67.56
CA LEU A 646 -2.48 39.39 68.90
C LEU A 646 -2.11 40.57 69.81
N THR A 647 -3.13 41.32 70.23
CA THR A 647 -3.00 42.44 71.17
C THR A 647 -3.58 42.04 72.53
N LEU A 648 -2.88 42.40 73.61
CA LEU A 648 -3.33 42.16 74.98
C LEU A 648 -3.51 43.51 75.68
N LEU A 649 -4.72 43.79 76.13
CA LEU A 649 -5.06 44.96 76.95
C LEU A 649 -5.47 44.46 78.33
N SER A 650 -4.96 45.09 79.39
CA SER A 650 -5.32 44.71 80.76
C SER A 650 -5.41 45.95 81.64
N GLY A 651 -6.40 45.99 82.52
CA GLY A 651 -6.63 47.10 83.45
C GLY A 651 -7.33 46.64 84.73
N SER A 652 -7.78 47.58 85.56
CA SER A 652 -8.52 47.27 86.80
C SER A 652 -9.82 46.50 86.57
N ASP A 653 -10.37 46.59 85.36
CA ASP A 653 -11.70 46.11 85.00
C ASP A 653 -11.65 44.79 84.20
N GLY A 654 -10.48 44.15 84.12
CA GLY A 654 -10.26 42.85 83.48
C GLY A 654 -9.16 42.82 82.43
N THR A 655 -9.09 41.71 81.69
CA THR A 655 -8.16 41.52 80.57
C THR A 655 -8.90 41.27 79.27
N GLN A 656 -8.36 41.78 78.17
CA GLN A 656 -8.88 41.63 76.82
C GLN A 656 -7.76 41.12 75.90
N VAL A 657 -7.99 39.98 75.28
CA VAL A 657 -7.15 39.41 74.21
C VAL A 657 -7.86 39.69 72.89
N ILE A 658 -7.19 40.42 71.99
CA ILE A 658 -7.71 40.77 70.66
C ILE A 658 -6.87 40.01 69.64
N ILE A 659 -7.53 39.30 68.74
CA ILE A 659 -6.92 38.52 67.66
C ILE A 659 -7.49 39.03 66.35
N ASP A 660 -6.64 39.59 65.50
CA ASP A 660 -7.02 40.08 64.17
C ASP A 660 -6.49 39.12 63.09
N LEU A 661 -7.41 38.48 62.37
CA LEU A 661 -7.13 37.48 61.31
C LEU A 661 -7.07 38.15 59.93
N PRO A 662 -6.12 37.80 59.04
CA PRO A 662 -6.01 38.35 57.69
C PRO A 662 -7.07 37.77 56.73
N PHE A 663 -7.27 38.41 55.58
CA PHE A 663 -8.14 37.92 54.50
C PHE A 663 -7.60 36.66 53.81
N LEU A 664 -6.28 36.50 53.79
CA LEU A 664 -5.58 35.34 53.23
C LEU A 664 -4.68 34.74 54.31
N LEU A 665 -4.93 33.49 54.66
CA LEU A 665 -4.07 32.74 55.56
C LEU A 665 -2.84 32.22 54.80
N PRO A 666 -1.63 32.29 55.40
CA PRO A 666 -0.42 31.82 54.74
C PRO A 666 -0.51 30.32 54.44
N GLY A 667 -0.03 29.90 53.26
CA GLY A 667 0.17 28.47 53.01
C GLY A 667 1.27 27.96 53.94
N PHE A 668 1.04 26.83 54.63
CA PHE A 668 1.99 26.22 55.58
C PHE A 668 3.37 25.81 54.98
N ARG A 669 3.66 26.19 53.73
CA ARG A 669 4.94 26.01 53.02
C ARG A 669 5.83 27.26 52.92
N ASP A 670 5.34 28.46 53.29
CA ASP A 670 6.08 29.72 53.03
C ASP A 670 6.68 30.40 54.28
N ILE A 671 6.80 29.71 55.42
CA ILE A 671 7.52 30.23 56.59
C ILE A 671 8.84 29.47 56.75
N GLN A 672 9.91 29.99 56.12
CA GLN A 672 11.31 29.64 56.41
C GLN A 672 11.95 30.66 57.36
#